data_AF-A0A957J5Y7-F1
#
_entry.id   AF-A0A957J5Y7-F1
#
_cell.length_a   1.000
_cell.length_b   1.000
_cell.length_c   1.000
_cell.angle_alpha   90.00
_cell.angle_beta   90.00
_cell.angle_gamma   90.00
#
_symmetry.space_group_name_H-M   'P 1'
#
loop_
_entity.id
_entity.type
_entity.pdbx_description
1 polymer ?
#
loop_
_entity_poly.entity_id
_entity_poly.type
_entity_poly.pdbx_seq_one_letter_code
_entity_poly.pdbx_strand_id
1 'polypeptide(L)'
;PGEPGFTWQAAPACADVSTGTVWCPYFDPATMAGEGEYQLQFRAVDAVGNETVSPVYSLYVDDSAPVITSDDNGSWRSLTPDANTELGWKLPLSGTVSDPTLMGGIAGSGVYTPSVMVQLINKAGRPLSTPQLAAVNGTNWSLDYEILGRPHGRFYLRITAEDAVGNSSTLDLKPTGLQLLSSAGELLLDARPPSVDNDSWLLPDDVISQVVTLSGATSELPIWGSAVARYHFEETSGTTIYDHSTLDNHATCSNCPSAIAGPFGQAYSFDGVDDVINTPFLFNPLTTTFSIALWFNPDSAGLGIGGRPLVQQASGSGSGRLLFFLDSNNRLYSNLGQGTTGGFGGATAVTHNGWHHAVLAYDGTTARIYLDGRLDGEAVVVAEAADGGLNLGGNPNSAIYFPGAMDEVMVFDRELTDDEILALATAYNSGVTAVDVWLEPFSFDGSSNTPDWQSAVVNSPLSNLSTWAYTLPSNLEGFYQINLRGADDMGNGGTANIIWRGIVDMIPPTVSVTAVHIGGGSAAQTEISFAASDPFLDMSQLSLPCAPDTWQTSTYEADQTRTDGINATCRIPGHELDPITAQVCDLAGHCAADSITLPPSPQVASVAILSPTHNVTLSGNDLVIPVGGGAYDANGIETVALQINGVDFDTVAIGGAPTATLWSMADWLPTTGGTYTLTAVMTNTLNTAVYDSINVHIKIQNCFTEYDGDTLADFASEDARAVQWAVDAAPVGSTIKIAGTCVGVQGNGAITQTVAISKSLTLIGGYKPDGDWATSQPDVYETVLDADGNGRVVTIIDAGAVTLKNLTLTGGEAVAPGGFSNPANYGGGLFQQNSTGYLENVLIEGNYAERYGSGI
;
A
#
# COMPACT_ATOMS: atom_id res chain seq x y z
N PRO A 1 21.48 -24.86 -86.90
CA PRO A 1 20.93 -23.98 -85.84
C PRO A 1 19.92 -24.78 -85.01
N GLY A 2 19.90 -24.51 -83.70
CA GLY A 2 19.36 -25.39 -82.65
C GLY A 2 20.49 -26.19 -81.98
N GLU A 3 20.90 -25.79 -80.78
CA GLU A 3 21.81 -26.62 -79.98
C GLU A 3 21.09 -27.93 -79.57
N PRO A 4 21.77 -29.09 -79.61
CA PRO A 4 21.20 -30.34 -79.13
C PRO A 4 20.99 -30.25 -77.60
N GLY A 5 19.74 -30.35 -77.15
CA GLY A 5 19.42 -30.36 -75.71
C GLY A 5 18.09 -29.69 -75.31
N PHE A 6 17.47 -28.88 -76.18
CA PHE A 6 16.24 -28.14 -75.86
C PHE A 6 14.97 -28.78 -76.47
N THR A 7 13.90 -28.83 -75.68
CA THR A 7 12.55 -29.21 -76.14
C THR A 7 11.75 -27.94 -76.47
N TRP A 8 11.28 -27.81 -77.72
CA TRP A 8 10.57 -26.61 -78.16
C TRP A 8 9.06 -26.71 -77.92
N GLN A 9 8.51 -25.75 -77.17
CA GLN A 9 7.07 -25.60 -76.95
C GLN A 9 6.55 -24.35 -77.68
N ALA A 10 5.36 -24.46 -78.29
CA ALA A 10 4.73 -23.33 -78.95
C ALA A 10 4.27 -22.29 -77.91
N ALA A 11 4.75 -21.05 -78.02
CA ALA A 11 4.28 -19.94 -77.21
C ALA A 11 2.98 -19.37 -77.81
N PRO A 12 1.87 -19.28 -77.05
CA PRO A 12 0.66 -18.63 -77.53
C PRO A 12 0.87 -17.11 -77.69
N ALA A 13 0.02 -16.46 -78.50
CA ALA A 13 -0.03 -15.01 -78.56
C ALA A 13 -0.52 -14.45 -77.20
N CYS A 14 0.08 -13.35 -76.74
CA CYS A 14 -0.39 -12.69 -75.52
C CYS A 14 -1.83 -12.21 -75.69
N ALA A 15 -2.66 -12.38 -74.66
CA ALA A 15 -4.09 -12.08 -74.70
C ALA A 15 -4.41 -10.58 -74.94
N ASP A 16 -3.49 -9.69 -74.56
CA ASP A 16 -3.72 -8.24 -74.46
C ASP A 16 -3.24 -7.43 -75.68
N VAL A 17 -2.93 -8.07 -76.81
CA VAL A 17 -2.42 -7.40 -78.03
C VAL A 17 -3.15 -7.81 -79.30
N SER A 18 -3.37 -6.85 -80.22
CA SER A 18 -3.92 -7.13 -81.55
C SER A 18 -2.90 -7.85 -82.42
N THR A 19 -3.04 -9.18 -82.45
CA THR A 19 -2.48 -10.19 -83.37
C THR A 19 -1.09 -9.92 -83.97
N GLY A 20 -0.11 -10.73 -83.54
CA GLY A 20 1.04 -11.12 -84.38
C GLY A 20 2.41 -10.55 -84.01
N THR A 21 2.54 -9.81 -82.91
CA THR A 21 3.81 -9.13 -82.55
C THR A 21 4.38 -9.49 -81.18
N VAL A 22 3.58 -10.08 -80.27
CA VAL A 22 4.04 -10.48 -78.92
C VAL A 22 3.51 -11.87 -78.57
N TRP A 23 4.40 -12.72 -78.07
CA TRP A 23 4.12 -14.10 -77.64
C TRP A 23 4.41 -14.25 -76.15
N CYS A 24 3.53 -14.94 -75.44
CA CYS A 24 3.59 -15.15 -74.00
C CYS A 24 3.85 -16.63 -73.71
N PRO A 25 5.11 -17.07 -73.67
CA PRO A 25 5.44 -18.45 -73.32
C PRO A 25 4.99 -18.73 -71.88
N TYR A 26 4.38 -19.90 -71.67
CA TYR A 26 4.01 -20.39 -70.34
C TYR A 26 5.05 -21.41 -69.89
N PHE A 27 5.59 -21.21 -68.70
CA PHE A 27 6.53 -22.10 -68.05
C PHE A 27 5.89 -22.62 -66.75
N ASP A 28 5.71 -23.93 -66.64
CA ASP A 28 5.17 -24.60 -65.46
C ASP A 28 6.12 -25.71 -65.01
N PRO A 29 6.98 -25.44 -64.01
CA PRO A 29 7.99 -26.39 -63.54
C PRO A 29 7.39 -27.69 -62.97
N ALA A 30 6.15 -27.66 -62.46
CA ALA A 30 5.48 -28.82 -61.88
C ALA A 30 5.23 -29.93 -62.91
N THR A 31 5.17 -29.58 -64.21
CA THR A 31 4.95 -30.54 -65.31
C THR A 31 6.26 -31.07 -65.92
N MET A 32 7.41 -30.51 -65.56
CA MET A 32 8.70 -30.81 -66.19
C MET A 32 9.59 -31.68 -65.29
N ALA A 33 9.89 -31.24 -64.07
CA ALA A 33 10.62 -32.04 -63.07
C ALA A 33 10.49 -31.52 -61.62
N GLY A 34 9.79 -30.40 -61.38
CA GLY A 34 9.73 -29.72 -60.08
C GLY A 34 10.85 -28.67 -59.93
N GLU A 35 11.43 -28.57 -58.74
CA GLU A 35 12.59 -27.70 -58.45
C GLU A 35 13.85 -28.08 -59.27
N GLY A 36 14.75 -27.12 -59.50
CA GLY A 36 16.03 -27.30 -60.19
C GLY A 36 16.44 -26.15 -61.12
N GLU A 37 17.55 -26.34 -61.86
CA GLU A 37 17.97 -25.40 -62.91
C GLU A 37 17.32 -25.74 -64.25
N TYR A 38 16.74 -24.72 -64.88
CA TYR A 38 16.14 -24.76 -66.19
C TYR A 38 16.88 -23.82 -67.12
N GLN A 39 17.19 -24.30 -68.33
CA GLN A 39 17.69 -23.44 -69.40
C GLN A 39 16.55 -23.11 -70.35
N LEU A 40 16.27 -21.81 -70.49
CA LEU A 40 15.23 -21.28 -71.37
C LEU A 40 15.87 -20.62 -72.59
N GLN A 41 15.40 -21.00 -73.77
CA GLN A 41 15.78 -20.34 -75.02
C GLN A 41 14.52 -20.07 -75.83
N PHE A 42 14.41 -18.87 -76.38
CA PHE A 42 13.30 -18.49 -77.24
C PHE A 42 13.72 -18.58 -78.69
N ARG A 43 12.87 -19.16 -79.53
CA ARG A 43 13.09 -19.27 -80.98
C ARG A 43 11.95 -18.61 -81.74
N ALA A 44 12.30 -17.71 -82.65
CA ALA A 44 11.39 -17.18 -83.64
C ALA A 44 11.68 -17.83 -85.00
N VAL A 45 10.64 -18.29 -85.69
CA VAL A 45 10.73 -18.89 -87.03
C VAL A 45 9.80 -18.09 -87.94
N ASP A 46 10.32 -17.61 -89.08
CA ASP A 46 9.51 -16.92 -90.07
C ASP A 46 8.70 -17.90 -90.94
N ALA A 47 7.81 -17.36 -91.78
CA ALA A 47 6.89 -18.15 -92.61
C ALA A 47 7.58 -19.01 -93.68
N VAL A 48 8.86 -18.77 -93.98
CA VAL A 48 9.66 -19.53 -94.95
C VAL A 48 10.71 -20.41 -94.29
N GLY A 49 10.73 -20.46 -92.95
CA GLY A 49 11.56 -21.36 -92.15
C GLY A 49 12.89 -20.79 -91.69
N ASN A 50 13.16 -19.48 -91.85
CA ASN A 50 14.35 -18.88 -91.25
C ASN A 50 14.15 -18.74 -89.73
N GLU A 51 15.14 -19.14 -88.95
CA GLU A 51 15.06 -19.10 -87.49
C GLU A 51 16.10 -18.17 -86.87
N THR A 52 15.71 -17.54 -85.76
CA THR A 52 16.62 -16.87 -84.84
C THR A 52 16.33 -17.35 -83.42
N VAL A 53 17.37 -17.43 -82.60
CA VAL A 53 17.26 -17.83 -81.20
C VAL A 53 17.76 -16.71 -80.29
N SER A 54 17.16 -16.60 -79.11
CA SER A 54 17.68 -15.75 -78.05
C SER A 54 18.97 -16.35 -77.45
N PRO A 55 19.71 -15.57 -76.66
CA PRO A 55 20.60 -16.16 -75.65
C PRO A 55 19.85 -17.17 -74.77
N VAL A 56 20.59 -18.11 -74.21
CA VAL A 56 20.07 -19.02 -73.17
C VAL A 56 19.94 -18.24 -71.87
N TYR A 57 18.79 -18.35 -71.21
CA TYR A 57 18.52 -17.81 -69.88
C TYR A 57 18.49 -18.98 -68.88
N SER A 58 19.30 -18.92 -67.83
CA SER A 58 19.16 -19.86 -66.71
C SER A 58 18.08 -19.36 -65.75
N LEU A 59 17.15 -20.24 -65.41
CA LEU A 59 16.12 -20.05 -64.40
C LEU A 59 16.30 -21.09 -63.31
N TYR A 60 16.36 -20.65 -62.06
CA TYR A 60 16.37 -21.54 -60.90
C TYR A 60 14.96 -21.56 -60.31
N VAL A 61 14.42 -22.77 -60.13
CA VAL A 61 13.13 -22.98 -59.49
C VAL A 61 13.39 -23.68 -58.17
N ASP A 62 12.90 -23.09 -57.10
CA ASP A 62 13.04 -23.60 -55.74
C ASP A 62 11.63 -23.68 -55.12
N ASP A 63 11.26 -24.88 -54.67
CA ASP A 63 9.99 -25.20 -54.00
C ASP A 63 10.26 -25.83 -52.61
N SER A 64 11.53 -25.85 -52.20
CA SER A 64 11.98 -26.42 -50.92
C SER A 64 12.01 -25.33 -49.87
N ALA A 65 11.17 -25.47 -48.84
CA ALA A 65 11.20 -24.56 -47.70
C ALA A 65 12.49 -24.74 -46.87
N PRO A 66 12.96 -23.69 -46.17
CA PRO A 66 14.15 -23.76 -45.35
C PRO A 66 13.97 -24.76 -44.19
N VAL A 67 15.06 -25.41 -43.76
CA VAL A 67 15.07 -26.33 -42.62
C VAL A 67 15.52 -25.59 -41.36
N ILE A 68 14.69 -25.64 -40.33
CA ILE A 68 14.92 -24.98 -39.03
C ILE A 68 15.20 -26.04 -37.97
N THR A 69 16.13 -25.76 -37.08
CA THR A 69 16.37 -26.49 -35.83
C THR A 69 16.44 -25.52 -34.66
N SER A 70 16.29 -26.05 -33.44
CA SER A 70 16.61 -25.36 -32.19
C SER A 70 17.59 -26.20 -31.38
N ASP A 71 18.49 -25.53 -30.65
CA ASP A 71 19.38 -26.16 -29.67
C ASP A 71 18.65 -26.49 -28.35
N ASP A 72 17.38 -26.10 -28.21
CA ASP A 72 16.61 -26.27 -26.98
C ASP A 72 16.21 -27.72 -26.70
N ASN A 73 16.52 -28.18 -25.49
CA ASN A 73 16.46 -29.59 -25.12
C ASN A 73 15.42 -29.94 -24.04
N GLY A 74 14.55 -29.01 -23.66
CA GLY A 74 13.53 -29.27 -22.63
C GLY A 74 13.92 -28.89 -21.20
N SER A 75 15.08 -28.27 -21.00
CA SER A 75 15.55 -27.86 -19.66
C SER A 75 15.05 -26.48 -19.27
N TRP A 76 14.93 -26.23 -17.97
CA TRP A 76 14.65 -24.90 -17.43
C TRP A 76 15.68 -23.87 -17.89
N ARG A 77 15.22 -22.63 -18.07
CA ARG A 77 16.05 -21.51 -18.55
C ARG A 77 16.06 -20.40 -17.53
N SER A 78 17.26 -19.93 -17.21
CA SER A 78 17.43 -18.72 -16.40
C SER A 78 17.03 -17.51 -17.24
N LEU A 79 16.11 -16.72 -16.71
CA LEU A 79 15.75 -15.41 -17.22
C LEU A 79 16.68 -14.38 -16.59
N THR A 80 17.20 -13.44 -17.38
CA THR A 80 17.93 -12.30 -16.85
C THR A 80 17.04 -11.07 -16.86
N PRO A 81 16.89 -10.35 -15.72
CA PRO A 81 16.14 -9.09 -15.68
C PRO A 81 16.69 -8.09 -16.70
N ASP A 82 15.80 -7.41 -17.43
CA ASP A 82 16.19 -6.24 -18.20
C ASP A 82 16.30 -5.05 -17.24
N ALA A 83 17.53 -4.58 -17.03
CA ALA A 83 17.87 -3.50 -16.11
C ALA A 83 17.09 -2.18 -16.36
N ASN A 84 16.41 -2.04 -17.50
CA ASN A 84 15.67 -0.84 -17.86
C ASN A 84 14.17 -0.92 -17.57
N THR A 85 13.66 -2.06 -17.09
CA THR A 85 12.23 -2.26 -16.86
C THR A 85 11.96 -3.18 -15.67
N GLU A 86 11.03 -2.80 -14.79
CA GLU A 86 10.66 -3.55 -13.59
C GLU A 86 10.07 -4.96 -13.88
N LEU A 87 9.65 -5.22 -15.13
CA LEU A 87 9.02 -6.47 -15.56
C LEU A 87 9.52 -6.95 -16.93
N GLY A 88 10.77 -6.65 -17.31
CA GLY A 88 11.38 -7.14 -18.55
C GLY A 88 12.38 -8.25 -18.29
N TRP A 89 12.41 -9.24 -19.18
CA TRP A 89 13.29 -10.41 -19.10
C TRP A 89 13.94 -10.70 -20.44
N LYS A 90 15.15 -11.27 -20.41
CA LYS A 90 15.82 -11.81 -21.59
C LYS A 90 16.02 -13.31 -21.47
N LEU A 91 15.66 -14.02 -22.53
CA LEU A 91 15.82 -15.46 -22.68
C LEU A 91 16.72 -15.75 -23.90
N PRO A 92 17.98 -16.18 -23.72
CA PRO A 92 18.86 -16.48 -24.84
C PRO A 92 18.36 -17.73 -25.58
N LEU A 93 18.23 -17.69 -26.90
CA LEU A 93 17.78 -18.80 -27.75
C LEU A 93 18.71 -18.95 -28.97
N SER A 94 18.92 -20.18 -29.43
CA SER A 94 19.75 -20.46 -30.60
C SER A 94 19.35 -21.74 -31.34
N GLY A 95 19.82 -21.86 -32.58
CA GLY A 95 19.69 -23.06 -33.39
C GLY A 95 20.25 -22.87 -34.79
N THR A 96 19.84 -23.71 -35.73
CA THR A 96 20.24 -23.59 -37.14
C THR A 96 19.08 -23.31 -38.08
N VAL A 97 19.34 -22.54 -39.13
CA VAL A 97 18.44 -22.35 -40.26
C VAL A 97 19.26 -22.48 -41.54
N SER A 98 18.84 -23.37 -42.44
CA SER A 98 19.54 -23.62 -43.69
C SER A 98 18.58 -23.94 -44.79
N ASP A 99 18.86 -23.41 -45.97
CA ASP A 99 18.11 -23.73 -47.17
C ASP A 99 18.67 -25.00 -47.82
N PRO A 100 17.85 -26.05 -48.08
CA PRO A 100 18.33 -27.29 -48.70
C PRO A 100 18.97 -27.08 -50.07
N THR A 101 19.90 -27.96 -50.42
CA THR A 101 20.40 -28.02 -51.81
C THR A 101 19.36 -28.67 -52.72
N LEU A 102 19.11 -28.07 -53.87
CA LEU A 102 18.22 -28.62 -54.90
C LEU A 102 18.82 -29.87 -55.56
N MET A 103 17.98 -30.62 -56.28
CA MET A 103 18.43 -31.76 -57.08
C MET A 103 19.64 -31.42 -57.98
N GLY A 104 20.65 -32.30 -57.97
CA GLY A 104 21.90 -32.09 -58.73
C GLY A 104 23.01 -31.34 -57.98
N GLY A 105 22.81 -31.01 -56.70
CA GLY A 105 23.81 -30.35 -55.86
C GLY A 105 23.88 -28.83 -56.08
N ILE A 106 22.81 -28.26 -56.61
CA ILE A 106 22.66 -26.82 -56.83
C ILE A 106 22.28 -26.18 -55.49
N ALA A 107 22.85 -25.01 -55.18
CA ALA A 107 22.44 -24.26 -54.00
C ALA A 107 20.97 -23.85 -54.15
N GLY A 108 20.18 -23.98 -53.10
CA GLY A 108 18.83 -23.41 -53.06
C GLY A 108 18.85 -21.88 -53.10
N SER A 109 17.68 -21.25 -53.05
CA SER A 109 17.52 -19.80 -53.11
C SER A 109 18.15 -19.05 -51.93
N GLY A 110 18.45 -19.77 -50.84
CA GLY A 110 19.04 -19.26 -49.62
C GLY A 110 18.00 -18.72 -48.66
N VAL A 111 18.36 -18.66 -47.37
CA VAL A 111 17.46 -18.17 -46.32
C VAL A 111 17.29 -16.64 -46.44
N TYR A 112 16.05 -16.16 -46.51
CA TYR A 112 15.74 -14.74 -46.40
C TYR A 112 15.83 -14.31 -44.93
N THR A 113 17.03 -13.95 -44.47
CA THR A 113 17.31 -13.67 -43.05
C THR A 113 16.32 -12.76 -42.30
N PRO A 114 15.68 -11.73 -42.91
CA PRO A 114 14.64 -10.93 -42.24
C PRO A 114 13.34 -11.67 -41.91
N SER A 115 13.17 -12.91 -42.39
CA SER A 115 11.99 -13.75 -42.10
C SER A 115 12.20 -14.70 -40.92
N VAL A 116 13.40 -14.79 -40.35
CA VAL A 116 13.68 -15.72 -39.24
C VAL A 116 13.13 -15.14 -37.95
N MET A 117 11.90 -15.52 -37.65
CA MET A 117 11.13 -15.00 -36.52
C MET A 117 10.93 -16.09 -35.47
N VAL A 118 11.16 -15.74 -34.20
CA VAL A 118 10.98 -16.62 -33.05
C VAL A 118 9.81 -16.12 -32.21
N GLN A 119 8.99 -17.02 -31.67
CA GLN A 119 7.85 -16.69 -30.83
C GLN A 119 7.65 -17.75 -29.75
N LEU A 120 7.39 -17.33 -28.52
CA LEU A 120 6.91 -18.21 -27.45
C LEU A 120 5.39 -18.42 -27.58
N ILE A 121 4.95 -19.68 -27.50
CA ILE A 121 3.53 -20.08 -27.52
C ILE A 121 3.21 -20.98 -26.32
N ASN A 122 1.95 -20.98 -25.88
CA ASN A 122 1.49 -21.89 -24.83
C ASN A 122 1.04 -23.26 -25.42
N LYS A 123 0.58 -24.18 -24.55
CA LYS A 123 0.09 -25.52 -24.95
C LYS A 123 -1.05 -25.47 -25.98
N ALA A 124 -1.90 -24.44 -25.94
CA ALA A 124 -2.97 -24.22 -26.90
C ALA A 124 -2.48 -23.59 -28.23
N GLY A 125 -1.17 -23.35 -28.38
CA GLY A 125 -0.57 -22.71 -29.54
C GLY A 125 -0.81 -21.20 -29.61
N ARG A 126 -1.28 -20.58 -28.51
CA ARG A 126 -1.49 -19.14 -28.43
C ARG A 126 -0.16 -18.44 -28.14
N PRO A 127 0.15 -17.33 -28.83
CA PRO A 127 1.39 -16.61 -28.62
C PRO A 127 1.41 -15.86 -27.29
N LEU A 128 2.56 -15.87 -26.62
CA LEU A 128 2.84 -15.07 -25.43
C LEU A 128 3.14 -13.61 -25.80
N SER A 129 3.85 -13.38 -26.91
CA SER A 129 4.17 -12.05 -27.42
C SER A 129 4.26 -12.05 -28.96
N THR A 130 4.46 -10.88 -29.57
CA THR A 130 4.71 -10.77 -31.02
C THR A 130 6.02 -11.48 -31.38
N PRO A 131 6.12 -12.10 -32.58
CA PRO A 131 7.36 -12.73 -33.01
C PRO A 131 8.52 -11.71 -33.04
N GLN A 132 9.71 -12.15 -32.67
CA GLN A 132 10.93 -11.34 -32.62
C GLN A 132 11.93 -11.84 -33.66
N LEU A 133 12.65 -10.92 -34.28
CA LEU A 133 13.61 -11.21 -35.34
C LEU A 133 14.91 -11.77 -34.74
N ALA A 134 15.31 -12.97 -35.17
CA ALA A 134 16.58 -13.56 -34.78
C ALA A 134 17.75 -13.04 -35.62
N ALA A 135 18.93 -12.92 -35.02
CA ALA A 135 20.16 -12.63 -35.75
C ALA A 135 20.67 -13.91 -36.42
N VAL A 136 20.93 -13.86 -37.74
CA VAL A 136 21.41 -15.02 -38.52
C VAL A 136 22.85 -14.77 -38.98
N ASN A 137 23.76 -15.69 -38.65
CA ASN A 137 25.16 -15.68 -39.09
C ASN A 137 25.55 -17.04 -39.69
N GLY A 138 25.68 -17.08 -41.01
CA GLY A 138 25.81 -18.35 -41.74
C GLY A 138 24.54 -19.18 -41.58
N THR A 139 24.66 -20.40 -41.06
CA THR A 139 23.51 -21.28 -40.77
C THR A 139 22.99 -21.15 -39.34
N ASN A 140 23.64 -20.36 -38.48
CA ASN A 140 23.26 -20.26 -37.08
C ASN A 140 22.36 -19.06 -36.86
N TRP A 141 21.29 -19.23 -36.09
CA TRP A 141 20.47 -18.13 -35.59
C TRP A 141 20.61 -18.01 -34.08
N SER A 142 20.50 -16.79 -33.56
CA SER A 142 20.52 -16.49 -32.12
C SER A 142 19.62 -15.30 -31.80
N LEU A 143 18.99 -15.32 -30.63
CA LEU A 143 18.11 -14.26 -30.16
C LEU A 143 18.11 -14.20 -28.63
N ASP A 144 18.38 -13.03 -28.05
CA ASP A 144 18.01 -12.73 -26.66
C ASP A 144 16.54 -12.32 -26.66
N TYR A 145 15.64 -13.28 -26.47
CA TYR A 145 14.21 -13.07 -26.58
C TYR A 145 13.70 -12.20 -25.43
N GLU A 146 13.10 -11.07 -25.74
CA GLU A 146 12.58 -10.13 -24.75
C GLU A 146 11.17 -10.51 -24.31
N ILE A 147 10.94 -10.63 -23.01
CA ILE A 147 9.63 -10.96 -22.44
C ILE A 147 9.21 -9.84 -21.50
N LEU A 148 8.01 -9.32 -21.69
CA LEU A 148 7.38 -8.38 -20.77
C LEU A 148 6.41 -9.13 -19.85
N GLY A 149 6.36 -8.74 -18.57
CA GLY A 149 5.53 -9.36 -17.54
C GLY A 149 6.31 -10.38 -16.70
N ARG A 150 5.63 -11.32 -16.04
CA ARG A 150 6.25 -12.37 -15.22
C ARG A 150 5.92 -13.75 -15.81
N PRO A 151 6.58 -14.16 -16.91
CA PRO A 151 6.29 -15.44 -17.55
C PRO A 151 6.58 -16.59 -16.57
N HIS A 152 5.61 -17.48 -16.38
CA HIS A 152 5.77 -18.66 -15.56
C HIS A 152 5.02 -19.85 -16.17
N GLY A 153 5.56 -21.05 -16.00
CA GLY A 153 4.98 -22.30 -16.50
C GLY A 153 5.61 -22.80 -17.81
N ARG A 154 4.81 -23.54 -18.59
CA ARG A 154 5.27 -24.21 -19.81
C ARG A 154 5.03 -23.36 -21.05
N PHE A 155 6.10 -23.13 -21.78
CA PHE A 155 6.11 -22.49 -23.08
C PHE A 155 6.73 -23.41 -24.12
N TYR A 156 6.43 -23.14 -25.38
CA TYR A 156 6.96 -23.83 -26.53
C TYR A 156 7.45 -22.81 -27.54
N LEU A 157 8.39 -23.20 -28.39
CA LEU A 157 8.89 -22.33 -29.43
C LEU A 157 8.15 -22.54 -30.74
N ARG A 158 7.85 -21.43 -31.39
CA ARG A 158 7.52 -21.32 -32.79
C ARG A 158 8.61 -20.54 -33.49
N ILE A 159 9.24 -21.15 -34.48
CA ILE A 159 10.23 -20.50 -35.33
C ILE A 159 9.73 -20.56 -36.77
N THR A 160 9.67 -19.42 -37.45
CA THR A 160 9.28 -19.32 -38.85
C THR A 160 10.46 -18.78 -39.65
N ALA A 161 10.65 -19.29 -40.86
CA ALA A 161 11.64 -18.78 -41.80
C ALA A 161 11.10 -18.91 -43.23
N GLU A 162 11.55 -18.03 -44.10
CA GLU A 162 11.32 -18.03 -45.54
C GLU A 162 12.66 -18.09 -46.27
N ASP A 163 12.67 -18.69 -47.45
CA ASP A 163 13.77 -18.58 -48.39
C ASP A 163 13.65 -17.30 -49.25
N ALA A 164 14.59 -17.08 -50.17
CA ALA A 164 14.61 -15.87 -51.01
C ALA A 164 13.50 -15.82 -52.08
N VAL A 165 12.80 -16.93 -52.34
CA VAL A 165 11.70 -17.00 -53.31
C VAL A 165 10.31 -17.10 -52.66
N GLY A 166 10.24 -17.15 -51.32
CA GLY A 166 9.02 -17.08 -50.52
C GLY A 166 8.50 -18.43 -50.03
N ASN A 167 9.27 -19.52 -50.15
CA ASN A 167 8.89 -20.79 -49.51
C ASN A 167 9.10 -20.66 -48.00
N SER A 168 8.07 -21.00 -47.23
CA SER A 168 8.06 -20.82 -45.77
C SER A 168 8.02 -22.14 -45.03
N SER A 169 8.76 -22.24 -43.93
CA SER A 169 8.65 -23.33 -42.96
C SER A 169 8.37 -22.80 -41.56
N THR A 170 7.73 -23.63 -40.73
CA THR A 170 7.49 -23.33 -39.32
C THR A 170 7.83 -24.55 -38.48
N LEU A 171 8.68 -24.35 -37.49
CA LEU A 171 9.01 -25.33 -36.45
C LEU A 171 8.24 -24.98 -35.17
N ASP A 172 7.22 -25.77 -34.85
CA ASP A 172 6.53 -25.75 -33.55
C ASP A 172 7.12 -26.88 -32.67
N LEU A 173 7.88 -26.52 -31.63
CA LEU A 173 8.40 -27.49 -30.66
C LEU A 173 7.35 -27.83 -29.59
N LYS A 174 6.19 -28.36 -29.99
CA LYS A 174 5.11 -28.78 -29.07
C LYS A 174 4.84 -30.29 -29.17
N PRO A 175 4.46 -30.97 -28.07
CA PRO A 175 4.02 -32.35 -28.13
C PRO A 175 2.83 -32.51 -29.08
N THR A 176 2.87 -33.51 -29.95
CA THR A 176 1.73 -33.89 -30.79
C THR A 176 1.10 -35.19 -30.26
N GLY A 177 -0.14 -35.10 -29.76
CA GLY A 177 -0.89 -36.24 -29.21
C GLY A 177 -0.69 -36.51 -27.71
N LEU A 178 -1.16 -37.66 -27.24
CA LEU A 178 -1.20 -38.08 -25.83
C LEU A 178 0.16 -38.59 -25.27
N GLN A 179 1.25 -38.51 -26.03
CA GLN A 179 2.58 -38.93 -25.57
C GLN A 179 3.27 -37.82 -24.77
N LEU A 180 2.90 -37.71 -23.50
CA LEU A 180 3.44 -36.80 -22.47
C LEU A 180 4.74 -37.31 -21.81
N LEU A 181 5.64 -37.97 -22.55
CA LEU A 181 6.79 -38.69 -21.94
C LEU A 181 8.18 -38.28 -22.43
N SER A 182 8.32 -37.31 -23.33
CA SER A 182 9.64 -36.72 -23.62
C SER A 182 9.59 -35.22 -23.42
N SER A 183 10.40 -34.70 -22.50
CA SER A 183 10.62 -33.26 -22.25
C SER A 183 11.16 -32.48 -23.46
N ALA A 184 11.41 -33.13 -24.59
CA ALA A 184 11.96 -32.50 -25.78
C ALA A 184 11.03 -31.39 -26.32
N GLY A 185 11.47 -30.14 -26.22
CA GLY A 185 10.78 -28.96 -26.75
C GLY A 185 10.03 -28.09 -25.74
N GLU A 186 9.95 -28.50 -24.46
CA GLU A 186 9.32 -27.70 -23.40
C GLU A 186 10.30 -26.64 -22.84
N LEU A 187 9.91 -25.37 -22.87
CA LEU A 187 10.59 -24.30 -22.15
C LEU A 187 9.86 -24.04 -20.85
N LEU A 188 10.51 -24.36 -19.74
CA LEU A 188 10.02 -24.05 -18.41
C LEU A 188 10.62 -22.71 -17.97
N LEU A 189 9.75 -21.74 -17.70
CA LEU A 189 10.12 -20.39 -17.26
C LEU A 189 9.51 -20.15 -15.87
N ASP A 190 10.25 -19.46 -15.00
CA ASP A 190 9.73 -18.92 -13.75
C ASP A 190 10.29 -17.53 -13.50
N ALA A 191 9.39 -16.55 -13.45
CA ALA A 191 9.68 -15.16 -13.12
C ALA A 191 8.82 -14.70 -11.93
N ARG A 192 8.30 -15.65 -11.14
CA ARG A 192 7.53 -15.33 -9.95
C ARG A 192 8.49 -15.06 -8.80
N PRO A 193 8.17 -14.08 -7.95
CA PRO A 193 8.89 -13.89 -6.71
C PRO A 193 8.60 -15.05 -5.77
N PRO A 194 9.48 -15.31 -4.79
CA PRO A 194 9.13 -16.20 -3.72
C PRO A 194 7.99 -15.57 -2.94
N SER A 195 7.18 -16.48 -2.46
CA SER A 195 6.05 -16.17 -1.65
C SER A 195 6.47 -15.90 -0.21
N VAL A 196 5.77 -14.98 0.45
CA VAL A 196 6.06 -14.60 1.84
C VAL A 196 4.76 -14.65 2.61
N ASP A 197 4.75 -15.54 3.58
CA ASP A 197 3.70 -15.65 4.56
C ASP A 197 4.14 -15.00 5.86
N ASN A 198 3.16 -14.51 6.60
CA ASN A 198 3.37 -13.97 7.92
C ASN A 198 2.55 -14.75 8.94
N ASP A 199 3.12 -14.84 10.13
CA ASP A 199 2.44 -15.30 11.33
C ASP A 199 1.54 -14.16 11.82
N SER A 200 0.47 -13.87 11.06
CA SER A 200 -0.45 -12.74 11.25
C SER A 200 -1.01 -12.67 12.67
N TRP A 201 -1.20 -13.83 13.31
CA TRP A 201 -1.67 -13.96 14.70
C TRP A 201 -0.70 -13.40 15.75
N LEU A 202 0.54 -13.05 15.39
CA LEU A 202 1.47 -12.34 16.28
C LEU A 202 1.17 -10.85 16.37
N LEU A 203 0.36 -10.31 15.45
CA LEU A 203 0.01 -8.90 15.43
C LEU A 203 -1.34 -8.65 16.10
N PRO A 204 -1.44 -7.67 17.00
CA PRO A 204 -2.70 -7.24 17.58
C PRO A 204 -3.59 -6.57 16.53
N ASP A 205 -4.91 -6.66 16.70
CA ASP A 205 -5.88 -6.15 15.72
C ASP A 205 -5.70 -4.65 15.42
N ASP A 206 -5.43 -3.83 16.45
CA ASP A 206 -5.48 -2.36 16.31
C ASP A 206 -4.23 -1.61 16.83
N VAL A 207 -3.57 -2.10 17.89
CA VAL A 207 -2.50 -1.37 18.59
C VAL A 207 -1.31 -2.27 18.94
N ILE A 208 -0.13 -1.94 18.42
CA ILE A 208 1.14 -2.54 18.84
C ILE A 208 1.73 -1.69 19.97
N SER A 209 1.61 -2.20 21.21
CA SER A 209 2.07 -1.51 22.43
C SER A 209 3.43 -1.97 22.96
N GLN A 210 4.06 -2.95 22.33
CA GLN A 210 5.34 -3.50 22.76
C GLN A 210 6.13 -4.01 21.56
N VAL A 211 7.41 -4.27 21.76
CA VAL A 211 8.27 -4.84 20.71
C VAL A 211 7.73 -6.21 20.29
N VAL A 212 7.28 -6.29 19.04
CA VAL A 212 6.85 -7.53 18.38
C VAL A 212 7.95 -8.00 17.44
N THR A 213 8.17 -9.31 17.40
CA THR A 213 8.95 -9.95 16.34
C THR A 213 7.98 -10.54 15.33
N LEU A 214 7.97 -9.96 14.14
CA LEU A 214 7.30 -10.55 12.98
C LEU A 214 8.06 -11.82 12.60
N SER A 215 7.33 -12.85 12.21
CA SER A 215 7.91 -14.06 11.64
C SER A 215 6.95 -14.67 10.62
N GLY A 216 7.45 -15.66 9.90
CA GLY A 216 6.64 -16.48 9.00
C GLY A 216 7.50 -17.39 8.16
N ALA A 217 6.88 -17.97 7.14
CA ALA A 217 7.54 -18.77 6.12
C ALA A 217 7.69 -17.96 4.83
N THR A 218 8.72 -18.29 4.06
CA THR A 218 8.88 -17.81 2.69
C THR A 218 9.27 -18.98 1.81
N SER A 219 8.63 -19.09 0.65
CA SER A 219 8.72 -20.28 -0.20
C SER A 219 8.72 -19.93 -1.68
N GLU A 220 9.55 -20.62 -2.45
CA GLU A 220 9.54 -20.61 -3.93
C GLU A 220 8.27 -21.24 -4.51
N LEU A 221 7.47 -21.92 -3.68
CA LEU A 221 6.17 -22.37 -4.11
C LEU A 221 5.24 -21.16 -4.34
N PRO A 222 4.51 -21.15 -5.46
CA PRO A 222 3.60 -20.05 -5.75
C PRO A 222 2.43 -19.99 -4.78
N ILE A 223 2.14 -18.79 -4.29
CA ILE A 223 0.87 -18.49 -3.63
C ILE A 223 -0.15 -18.07 -4.67
N TRP A 224 -1.29 -18.75 -4.65
CA TRP A 224 -2.48 -18.30 -5.37
C TRP A 224 -3.47 -17.80 -4.33
N GLY A 225 -3.94 -16.55 -4.46
CA GLY A 225 -4.82 -15.89 -3.48
C GLY A 225 -6.20 -16.54 -3.26
N SER A 226 -6.45 -17.72 -3.83
CA SER A 226 -7.62 -18.57 -3.60
C SER A 226 -7.31 -19.80 -2.73
N ALA A 227 -6.11 -19.91 -2.17
CA ALA A 227 -5.82 -20.96 -1.20
C ALA A 227 -6.63 -20.68 0.06
N VAL A 228 -7.48 -21.62 0.47
CA VAL A 228 -8.29 -21.55 1.70
C VAL A 228 -7.60 -22.16 2.90
N ALA A 229 -6.54 -22.94 2.67
CA ALA A 229 -5.63 -23.41 3.71
C ALA A 229 -4.25 -23.74 3.11
N ARG A 230 -3.17 -23.44 3.85
CA ARG A 230 -1.78 -23.73 3.51
C ARG A 230 -1.01 -24.12 4.76
N TYR A 231 -0.54 -25.36 4.80
CA TYR A 231 0.22 -25.92 5.92
C TYR A 231 1.61 -26.33 5.44
N HIS A 232 2.62 -25.56 5.84
CA HIS A 232 4.03 -25.81 5.52
C HIS A 232 4.69 -26.86 6.44
N PHE A 233 4.09 -27.16 7.59
CA PHE A 233 4.63 -28.12 8.57
C PHE A 233 6.03 -27.77 9.12
N GLU A 234 6.28 -26.47 9.31
CA GLU A 234 7.54 -25.95 9.85
C GLU A 234 7.58 -25.83 11.38
N GLU A 235 6.49 -26.20 12.07
CA GLU A 235 6.46 -26.08 13.52
C GLU A 235 7.31 -27.15 14.20
N THR A 236 8.23 -26.72 15.06
CA THR A 236 9.17 -27.64 15.72
C THR A 236 8.52 -28.46 16.86
N SER A 237 7.38 -28.02 17.37
CA SER A 237 6.62 -28.69 18.44
C SER A 237 5.26 -28.02 18.67
N GLY A 238 4.24 -28.79 19.04
CA GLY A 238 2.94 -28.25 19.45
C GLY A 238 1.79 -29.17 19.02
N THR A 239 0.57 -28.74 19.32
CA THR A 239 -0.66 -29.40 18.86
C THR A 239 -1.41 -28.59 17.81
N THR A 240 -0.88 -27.42 17.44
CA THR A 240 -1.45 -26.49 16.46
C THR A 240 -0.52 -26.45 15.27
N ILE A 241 -1.11 -26.60 14.08
CA ILE A 241 -0.42 -26.45 12.80
C ILE A 241 -1.03 -25.22 12.15
N TYR A 242 -0.21 -24.22 11.91
CA TYR A 242 -0.69 -22.92 11.46
C TYR A 242 -1.04 -22.94 9.99
N ASP A 243 -2.15 -22.28 9.69
CA ASP A 243 -2.59 -22.01 8.33
C ASP A 243 -1.99 -20.67 7.92
N HIS A 244 -1.19 -20.67 6.86
CA HIS A 244 -0.59 -19.46 6.32
C HIS A 244 -1.46 -18.81 5.22
N SER A 245 -2.65 -19.33 4.94
CA SER A 245 -3.66 -18.64 4.11
C SER A 245 -4.23 -17.40 4.82
N THR A 246 -5.00 -16.58 4.09
CA THR A 246 -5.65 -15.39 4.67
C THR A 246 -6.90 -15.73 5.50
N LEU A 247 -7.18 -17.00 5.76
CA LEU A 247 -8.41 -17.46 6.43
C LEU A 247 -8.18 -18.08 7.81
N ASP A 248 -6.93 -18.18 8.27
CA ASP A 248 -6.54 -18.68 9.59
C ASP A 248 -7.22 -20.02 9.97
N ASN A 249 -7.38 -20.94 9.03
CA ASN A 249 -7.99 -22.25 9.25
C ASN A 249 -7.02 -23.23 9.94
N HIS A 250 -6.42 -22.81 11.06
CA HIS A 250 -5.38 -23.58 11.77
C HIS A 250 -5.85 -25.00 12.08
N ALA A 251 -4.99 -25.97 11.82
CA ALA A 251 -5.24 -27.38 12.08
C ALA A 251 -4.70 -27.78 13.46
N THR A 252 -5.15 -28.93 13.95
CA THR A 252 -4.75 -29.45 15.26
C THR A 252 -4.48 -30.95 15.22
N CYS A 253 -3.74 -31.46 16.19
CA CYS A 253 -3.50 -32.89 16.37
C CYS A 253 -3.54 -33.27 17.86
N SER A 254 -4.06 -34.47 18.15
CA SER A 254 -4.03 -35.04 19.52
C SER A 254 -2.81 -35.94 19.73
N ASN A 255 -2.52 -36.79 18.74
CA ASN A 255 -1.23 -37.43 18.56
C ASN A 255 -0.63 -36.81 17.31
N CYS A 256 0.44 -36.06 17.49
CA CYS A 256 1.02 -35.24 16.45
C CYS A 256 2.17 -35.99 15.77
N PRO A 257 2.23 -35.97 14.42
CA PRO A 257 3.35 -36.53 13.69
C PRO A 257 4.66 -35.83 14.07
N SER A 258 5.78 -36.53 13.85
CA SER A 258 7.11 -36.00 14.18
C SER A 258 7.72 -35.21 13.03
N ALA A 259 8.42 -34.10 13.33
CA ALA A 259 9.12 -33.32 12.32
C ALA A 259 10.38 -34.04 11.81
N ILE A 260 10.54 -34.09 10.48
CA ILE A 260 11.71 -34.58 9.75
C ILE A 260 12.13 -33.58 8.68
N ALA A 261 13.24 -33.80 7.98
CA ALA A 261 13.58 -32.99 6.81
C ALA A 261 12.66 -33.32 5.62
N GLY A 262 12.05 -32.29 5.04
CA GLY A 262 11.14 -32.33 3.90
C GLY A 262 11.78 -31.88 2.58
N PRO A 263 11.01 -31.88 1.48
CA PRO A 263 11.39 -31.24 0.22
C PRO A 263 11.47 -29.71 0.37
N PHE A 264 10.74 -29.14 1.33
CA PHE A 264 10.71 -27.70 1.64
C PHE A 264 10.94 -27.46 3.12
N GLY A 265 12.19 -27.54 3.58
CA GLY A 265 12.48 -27.34 5.00
C GLY A 265 12.16 -28.58 5.82
N GLN A 266 11.18 -28.49 6.72
CA GLN A 266 10.68 -29.61 7.53
C GLN A 266 9.48 -30.27 6.87
N ALA A 267 9.13 -31.46 7.36
CA ALA A 267 7.94 -32.18 6.98
C ALA A 267 7.46 -32.99 8.18
N TYR A 268 6.20 -33.41 8.16
CA TYR A 268 5.65 -34.27 9.19
C TYR A 268 5.67 -35.74 8.77
N SER A 269 6.31 -36.56 9.62
CA SER A 269 6.39 -38.02 9.51
C SER A 269 5.31 -38.67 10.37
N PHE A 270 4.42 -39.39 9.71
CA PHE A 270 3.29 -40.15 10.26
C PHE A 270 3.70 -41.61 10.45
N ASP A 271 3.50 -42.13 11.66
CA ASP A 271 3.97 -43.47 12.04
C ASP A 271 3.10 -44.63 11.52
N GLY A 272 1.93 -44.33 10.97
CA GLY A 272 0.96 -45.30 10.48
C GLY A 272 0.16 -46.02 11.59
N VAL A 273 0.16 -45.50 12.82
CA VAL A 273 -0.54 -46.07 13.98
C VAL A 273 -1.68 -45.18 14.45
N ASP A 274 -1.43 -43.91 14.77
CA ASP A 274 -2.47 -43.00 15.29
C ASP A 274 -2.28 -41.50 14.98
N ASP A 275 -1.23 -41.14 14.23
CA ASP A 275 -0.97 -39.76 13.82
C ASP A 275 -2.02 -39.23 12.83
N VAL A 276 -2.69 -38.13 13.18
CA VAL A 276 -3.66 -37.43 12.32
C VAL A 276 -3.66 -35.93 12.62
N ILE A 277 -3.65 -35.13 11.55
CA ILE A 277 -3.89 -33.68 11.63
C ILE A 277 -5.34 -33.39 11.21
N ASN A 278 -6.06 -32.67 12.04
CA ASN A 278 -7.47 -32.32 11.87
C ASN A 278 -7.61 -30.83 11.53
N THR A 279 -8.21 -30.52 10.38
CA THR A 279 -8.52 -29.14 9.98
C THR A 279 -9.95 -28.76 10.39
N PRO A 280 -10.29 -27.46 10.49
CA PRO A 280 -11.66 -26.98 10.41
C PRO A 280 -12.35 -27.38 9.09
N PHE A 281 -13.65 -27.11 8.97
CA PHE A 281 -14.37 -27.30 7.70
C PHE A 281 -13.89 -26.29 6.65
N LEU A 282 -13.43 -26.79 5.50
CA LEU A 282 -12.88 -25.94 4.42
C LEU A 282 -13.81 -25.80 3.21
N PHE A 283 -14.44 -26.89 2.75
CA PHE A 283 -15.27 -26.88 1.53
C PHE A 283 -16.24 -28.06 1.48
N ASN A 284 -17.32 -27.94 0.68
CA ASN A 284 -18.28 -29.02 0.43
C ASN A 284 -18.31 -29.41 -1.06
N PRO A 285 -17.74 -30.56 -1.46
CA PRO A 285 -17.72 -31.09 -2.83
C PRO A 285 -19.04 -31.18 -3.58
N LEU A 286 -20.19 -31.19 -2.89
CA LEU A 286 -21.48 -31.15 -3.58
C LEU A 286 -21.78 -29.77 -4.17
N THR A 287 -21.28 -28.72 -3.52
CA THR A 287 -21.62 -27.32 -3.84
C THR A 287 -20.42 -26.49 -4.29
N THR A 288 -19.20 -27.01 -4.14
CA THR A 288 -17.96 -26.31 -4.48
C THR A 288 -17.09 -27.14 -5.42
N THR A 289 -16.38 -26.44 -6.29
CA THR A 289 -15.14 -26.94 -6.91
C THR A 289 -14.02 -26.90 -5.88
N PHE A 290 -12.94 -27.64 -6.08
CA PHE A 290 -11.79 -27.56 -5.18
C PHE A 290 -10.54 -28.19 -5.80
N SER A 291 -9.38 -27.90 -5.21
CA SER A 291 -8.14 -28.64 -5.42
C SER A 291 -7.43 -28.89 -4.09
N ILE A 292 -6.77 -30.04 -3.97
CA ILE A 292 -5.91 -30.36 -2.83
C ILE A 292 -4.56 -30.77 -3.39
N ALA A 293 -3.50 -30.04 -3.03
CA ALA A 293 -2.12 -30.30 -3.38
C ALA A 293 -1.33 -30.68 -2.13
N LEU A 294 -0.41 -31.62 -2.26
CA LEU A 294 0.51 -31.99 -1.18
C LEU A 294 1.75 -32.70 -1.73
N TRP A 295 2.84 -32.61 -0.98
CA TRP A 295 4.00 -33.47 -1.13
C TRP A 295 3.90 -34.64 -0.15
N PHE A 296 4.31 -35.84 -0.59
CA PHE A 296 4.30 -37.01 0.27
C PHE A 296 5.41 -38.00 -0.08
N ASN A 297 5.80 -38.80 0.92
CA ASN A 297 6.80 -39.84 0.79
C ASN A 297 6.34 -41.09 1.58
N PRO A 298 5.85 -42.13 0.91
CA PRO A 298 5.40 -43.34 1.60
C PRO A 298 6.58 -44.22 2.04
N ASP A 299 6.56 -44.72 3.27
CA ASP A 299 7.66 -45.50 3.88
C ASP A 299 7.72 -46.97 3.45
N SER A 300 6.65 -47.49 2.84
CA SER A 300 6.58 -48.91 2.45
C SER A 300 5.78 -49.12 1.17
N ALA A 301 5.96 -50.28 0.53
CA ALA A 301 5.07 -50.74 -0.52
C ALA A 301 3.91 -51.54 0.08
N GLY A 302 2.67 -51.07 -0.08
CA GLY A 302 1.43 -51.82 0.12
C GLY A 302 1.25 -52.51 1.49
N LEU A 303 0.52 -51.85 2.40
CA LEU A 303 -0.12 -52.56 3.52
C LEU A 303 -1.42 -53.17 2.97
N GLY A 304 -1.40 -54.49 2.76
CA GLY A 304 -2.58 -55.22 2.31
C GLY A 304 -3.77 -54.92 3.23
N ILE A 305 -4.90 -54.59 2.58
CA ILE A 305 -6.23 -54.35 3.14
C ILE A 305 -6.41 -53.01 3.88
N GLY A 306 -6.75 -51.96 3.12
CA GLY A 306 -7.07 -50.61 3.61
C GLY A 306 -6.20 -49.58 2.90
N GLY A 307 -6.79 -48.75 2.04
CA GLY A 307 -6.03 -47.70 1.34
C GLY A 307 -5.31 -46.80 2.34
N ARG A 308 -4.07 -46.38 2.04
CA ARG A 308 -3.28 -45.53 2.96
C ARG A 308 -3.71 -44.07 2.79
N PRO A 309 -4.45 -43.49 3.74
CA PRO A 309 -5.13 -42.20 3.55
C PRO A 309 -4.15 -41.03 3.60
N LEU A 310 -4.05 -40.26 2.52
CA LEU A 310 -3.34 -38.98 2.55
C LEU A 310 -4.28 -37.89 3.06
N VAL A 311 -5.49 -37.82 2.48
CA VAL A 311 -6.53 -36.85 2.85
C VAL A 311 -7.89 -37.52 2.89
N GLN A 312 -8.54 -37.42 4.04
CA GLN A 312 -9.90 -37.90 4.27
C GLN A 312 -10.78 -36.72 4.70
N GLN A 313 -11.95 -36.55 4.09
CA GLN A 313 -12.92 -35.56 4.56
C GLN A 313 -13.92 -36.22 5.50
N ALA A 314 -14.01 -35.69 6.73
CA ALA A 314 -14.95 -36.15 7.73
C ALA A 314 -16.39 -35.96 7.28
N SER A 315 -17.26 -36.86 7.72
CA SER A 315 -18.66 -36.85 7.29
C SER A 315 -19.39 -35.60 7.77
N GLY A 316 -19.07 -35.06 8.95
CA GLY A 316 -19.92 -34.05 9.60
C GLY A 316 -21.32 -34.63 9.79
N SER A 317 -22.28 -34.15 9.00
CA SER A 317 -23.64 -34.68 8.82
C SER A 317 -23.88 -35.41 7.47
N GLY A 318 -22.93 -35.35 6.53
CA GLY A 318 -22.92 -36.05 5.24
C GLY A 318 -22.33 -37.47 5.25
N SER A 319 -21.75 -37.93 4.13
CA SER A 319 -21.27 -39.33 3.98
C SER A 319 -19.79 -39.52 4.38
N GLY A 320 -18.97 -38.47 4.30
CA GLY A 320 -17.50 -38.56 4.46
C GLY A 320 -16.82 -39.41 3.38
N ARG A 321 -15.52 -39.25 3.17
CA ARG A 321 -14.79 -39.97 2.09
C ARG A 321 -13.27 -39.87 2.20
N LEU A 322 -12.60 -40.90 1.71
CA LEU A 322 -11.19 -40.80 1.34
C LEU A 322 -11.10 -39.98 0.05
N LEU A 323 -10.70 -38.71 0.18
CA LEU A 323 -10.49 -37.84 -0.96
C LEU A 323 -9.24 -38.28 -1.71
N PHE A 324 -8.17 -38.60 -0.99
CA PHE A 324 -6.90 -38.98 -1.59
C PHE A 324 -6.19 -40.05 -0.77
N PHE A 325 -5.81 -41.16 -1.41
CA PHE A 325 -5.12 -42.27 -0.75
C PHE A 325 -4.31 -43.10 -1.73
N LEU A 326 -3.41 -43.94 -1.22
CA LEU A 326 -2.69 -44.93 -2.01
C LEU A 326 -3.43 -46.28 -1.97
N ASP A 327 -3.73 -46.84 -3.14
CA ASP A 327 -4.31 -48.17 -3.28
C ASP A 327 -3.29 -49.28 -2.97
N SER A 328 -3.72 -50.54 -3.08
CA SER A 328 -2.86 -51.71 -2.86
C SER A 328 -1.71 -51.86 -3.86
N ASN A 329 -1.78 -51.16 -5.00
CA ASN A 329 -0.75 -51.13 -6.03
C ASN A 329 0.15 -49.89 -5.93
N ASN A 330 0.07 -49.13 -4.83
CA ASN A 330 0.73 -47.84 -4.63
C ASN A 330 0.34 -46.80 -5.68
N ARG A 331 -0.88 -46.82 -6.20
CA ARG A 331 -1.39 -45.78 -7.10
C ARG A 331 -2.23 -44.80 -6.31
N LEU A 332 -2.18 -43.53 -6.71
CA LEU A 332 -3.08 -42.52 -6.17
C LEU A 332 -4.52 -42.85 -6.56
N TYR A 333 -5.43 -42.74 -5.59
CA TYR A 333 -6.83 -43.11 -5.73
C TYR A 333 -7.71 -42.14 -4.95
N SER A 334 -8.93 -41.93 -5.44
CA SER A 334 -9.93 -41.06 -4.84
C SER A 334 -11.30 -41.75 -4.82
N ASN A 335 -11.99 -41.66 -3.69
CA ASN A 335 -13.39 -42.08 -3.57
C ASN A 335 -14.35 -40.89 -3.74
N LEU A 336 -13.93 -39.82 -4.44
CA LEU A 336 -14.81 -38.72 -4.78
C LEU A 336 -15.88 -39.18 -5.79
N GLY A 337 -17.12 -39.32 -5.32
CA GLY A 337 -18.33 -39.32 -6.14
C GLY A 337 -18.66 -40.55 -7.00
N GLN A 338 -18.56 -41.78 -6.46
CA GLN A 338 -18.95 -43.03 -7.16
C GLN A 338 -19.79 -44.02 -6.31
N GLY A 339 -20.72 -43.51 -5.49
CA GLY A 339 -21.68 -44.34 -4.74
C GLY A 339 -21.05 -45.51 -3.97
N THR A 340 -21.71 -46.68 -3.97
CA THR A 340 -21.23 -47.89 -3.25
C THR A 340 -20.30 -48.80 -4.06
N THR A 341 -19.94 -48.43 -5.30
CA THR A 341 -19.31 -49.35 -6.28
C THR A 341 -17.92 -48.97 -6.80
N GLY A 342 -17.24 -47.97 -6.21
CA GLY A 342 -15.78 -47.83 -6.26
C GLY A 342 -15.28 -46.47 -6.78
N GLY A 343 -14.20 -45.94 -6.21
CA GLY A 343 -13.59 -44.67 -6.66
C GLY A 343 -12.82 -44.78 -7.99
N PHE A 344 -12.00 -43.78 -8.30
CA PHE A 344 -11.12 -43.76 -9.47
C PHE A 344 -9.66 -43.56 -9.05
N GLY A 345 -8.71 -43.97 -9.88
CA GLY A 345 -7.29 -43.82 -9.58
C GLY A 345 -6.46 -43.51 -10.80
N GLY A 346 -5.23 -43.09 -10.53
CA GLY A 346 -4.21 -42.88 -11.52
C GLY A 346 -3.65 -44.19 -12.10
N ALA A 347 -2.87 -44.08 -13.18
CA ALA A 347 -2.23 -45.23 -13.82
C ALA A 347 -0.88 -45.59 -13.18
N THR A 348 -0.22 -44.62 -12.55
CA THR A 348 1.18 -44.72 -12.13
C THR A 348 1.30 -45.14 -10.68
N ALA A 349 2.15 -46.15 -10.42
CA ALA A 349 2.48 -46.56 -9.07
C ALA A 349 3.64 -45.71 -8.55
N VAL A 350 3.46 -45.08 -7.39
CA VAL A 350 4.51 -44.27 -6.75
C VAL A 350 5.56 -45.15 -6.09
N THR A 351 6.80 -44.69 -6.12
CA THR A 351 7.91 -45.32 -5.41
C THR A 351 7.86 -44.98 -3.92
N HIS A 352 8.30 -45.90 -3.06
CA HIS A 352 8.50 -45.62 -1.64
C HIS A 352 9.86 -44.96 -1.40
N ASN A 353 10.04 -44.28 -0.27
CA ASN A 353 11.27 -43.57 0.12
C ASN A 353 11.73 -42.50 -0.89
N GLY A 354 10.77 -41.84 -1.53
CA GLY A 354 10.99 -40.71 -2.42
C GLY A 354 9.82 -39.75 -2.34
N TRP A 355 10.10 -38.45 -2.44
CA TRP A 355 9.08 -37.40 -2.46
C TRP A 355 8.38 -37.37 -3.81
N HIS A 356 7.05 -37.35 -3.75
CA HIS A 356 6.15 -37.18 -4.89
C HIS A 356 5.23 -36.00 -4.61
N HIS A 357 4.87 -35.26 -5.65
CA HIS A 357 3.83 -34.22 -5.55
C HIS A 357 2.54 -34.74 -6.14
N ALA A 358 1.42 -34.49 -5.46
CA ALA A 358 0.13 -34.97 -5.92
C ALA A 358 -0.97 -33.94 -5.76
N VAL A 359 -1.86 -33.87 -6.75
CA VAL A 359 -3.02 -32.98 -6.75
C VAL A 359 -4.28 -33.75 -7.09
N LEU A 360 -5.33 -33.56 -6.28
CA LEU A 360 -6.71 -33.88 -6.63
C LEU A 360 -7.43 -32.59 -7.00
N ALA A 361 -7.85 -32.44 -8.25
CA ALA A 361 -8.58 -31.27 -8.75
C ALA A 361 -10.01 -31.66 -9.19
N TYR A 362 -11.00 -30.85 -8.84
CA TYR A 362 -12.41 -31.10 -9.15
C TYR A 362 -13.12 -29.86 -9.67
N ASP A 363 -13.66 -29.97 -10.89
CA ASP A 363 -14.33 -28.89 -11.62
C ASP A 363 -15.85 -28.80 -11.38
N GLY A 364 -16.37 -29.61 -10.45
CA GLY A 364 -17.82 -29.72 -10.20
C GLY A 364 -18.50 -30.84 -11.00
N THR A 365 -17.79 -31.46 -11.96
CA THR A 365 -18.25 -32.61 -12.75
C THR A 365 -17.18 -33.70 -12.90
N THR A 366 -15.95 -33.30 -13.19
CA THR A 366 -14.80 -34.18 -13.46
C THR A 366 -13.77 -34.01 -12.36
N ALA A 367 -13.30 -35.13 -11.81
CA ALA A 367 -12.20 -35.17 -10.87
C ALA A 367 -10.94 -35.68 -11.58
N ARG A 368 -9.80 -35.06 -11.29
CA ARG A 368 -8.50 -35.31 -11.91
C ARG A 368 -7.44 -35.53 -10.83
N ILE A 369 -6.63 -36.57 -11.01
CA ILE A 369 -5.46 -36.87 -10.20
C ILE A 369 -4.22 -36.52 -11.02
N TYR A 370 -3.36 -35.70 -10.44
CA TYR A 370 -2.04 -35.38 -10.98
C TYR A 370 -0.97 -35.98 -10.07
N LEU A 371 0.08 -36.50 -10.70
CA LEU A 371 1.31 -36.99 -10.05
C LEU A 371 2.50 -36.26 -10.69
N ASP A 372 3.35 -35.67 -9.86
CA ASP A 372 4.56 -34.93 -10.25
C ASP A 372 4.29 -33.91 -11.36
N GLY A 373 3.18 -33.18 -11.22
CA GLY A 373 2.78 -32.09 -12.13
C GLY A 373 2.12 -32.54 -13.43
N ARG A 374 1.84 -33.84 -13.59
CA ARG A 374 1.23 -34.43 -14.80
C ARG A 374 -0.06 -35.16 -14.49
N LEU A 375 -1.04 -35.06 -15.40
CA LEU A 375 -2.32 -35.77 -15.29
C LEU A 375 -2.07 -37.29 -15.31
N ASP A 376 -2.48 -37.99 -14.27
CA ASP A 376 -2.30 -39.45 -14.12
C ASP A 376 -3.63 -40.22 -14.20
N GLY A 377 -4.76 -39.57 -13.91
CA GLY A 377 -6.10 -40.15 -14.07
C GLY A 377 -7.22 -39.12 -13.98
N GLU A 378 -8.34 -39.38 -14.64
CA GLU A 378 -9.55 -38.56 -14.56
C GLU A 378 -10.83 -39.39 -14.62
N ALA A 379 -11.89 -38.89 -13.99
CA ALA A 379 -13.21 -39.50 -14.06
C ALA A 379 -14.32 -38.45 -13.91
N VAL A 380 -15.43 -38.65 -14.61
CA VAL A 380 -16.68 -37.96 -14.29
C VAL A 380 -17.23 -38.56 -13.00
N VAL A 381 -17.54 -37.71 -12.03
CA VAL A 381 -17.96 -38.11 -10.68
C VAL A 381 -19.27 -37.43 -10.31
N VAL A 382 -20.05 -38.08 -9.45
CA VAL A 382 -21.24 -37.49 -8.82
C VAL A 382 -20.89 -37.26 -7.36
N ALA A 383 -20.37 -36.08 -7.03
CA ALA A 383 -19.96 -35.77 -5.67
C ALA A 383 -21.15 -35.80 -4.70
N GLU A 384 -20.89 -36.27 -3.48
CA GLU A 384 -21.84 -36.25 -2.36
C GLU A 384 -21.45 -35.18 -1.35
N ALA A 385 -22.40 -34.72 -0.54
CA ALA A 385 -22.09 -33.78 0.53
C ALA A 385 -21.14 -34.39 1.57
N ALA A 386 -20.12 -33.63 1.96
CA ALA A 386 -19.49 -33.79 3.26
C ALA A 386 -19.15 -32.41 3.81
N ASP A 387 -19.44 -32.23 5.08
CA ASP A 387 -19.43 -30.95 5.81
C ASP A 387 -18.58 -31.03 7.08
N GLY A 388 -17.75 -32.07 7.23
CA GLY A 388 -16.68 -32.12 8.20
C GLY A 388 -15.35 -31.59 7.65
N GLY A 389 -14.43 -31.29 8.56
CA GLY A 389 -13.05 -30.92 8.23
C GLY A 389 -12.25 -32.06 7.58
N LEU A 390 -11.01 -31.76 7.20
CA LEU A 390 -10.09 -32.73 6.64
C LEU A 390 -9.27 -33.40 7.75
N ASN A 391 -9.00 -34.68 7.55
CA ASN A 391 -8.06 -35.47 8.30
C ASN A 391 -6.89 -35.78 7.37
N LEU A 392 -5.73 -35.24 7.69
CA LEU A 392 -4.49 -35.48 6.96
C LEU A 392 -3.76 -36.65 7.62
N GLY A 393 -3.35 -37.63 6.81
CA GLY A 393 -2.55 -38.77 7.24
C GLY A 393 -3.34 -39.91 7.90
N GLY A 394 -4.67 -39.79 8.00
CA GLY A 394 -5.48 -40.82 8.64
C GLY A 394 -6.96 -40.78 8.30
N ASN A 395 -7.61 -41.91 8.53
CA ASN A 395 -9.06 -42.02 8.62
C ASN A 395 -9.41 -42.63 9.98
N PRO A 396 -9.63 -41.79 11.00
CA PRO A 396 -9.92 -42.22 12.36
C PRO A 396 -11.14 -43.16 12.46
N ASN A 397 -12.14 -42.98 11.60
CA ASN A 397 -13.37 -43.80 11.60
C ASN A 397 -13.11 -45.27 11.28
N SER A 398 -12.05 -45.56 10.51
CA SER A 398 -11.67 -46.91 10.10
C SER A 398 -10.37 -47.38 10.76
N ALA A 399 -9.76 -46.57 11.63
CA ALA A 399 -8.46 -46.82 12.26
C ALA A 399 -7.39 -47.23 11.24
N ILE A 400 -7.33 -46.52 10.11
CA ILE A 400 -6.30 -46.66 9.08
C ILE A 400 -5.52 -45.36 8.98
N TYR A 401 -4.20 -45.45 8.91
CA TYR A 401 -3.29 -44.33 9.00
C TYR A 401 -2.20 -44.46 7.95
N PHE A 402 -1.62 -43.33 7.55
CA PHE A 402 -0.57 -43.25 6.54
C PHE A 402 0.80 -43.47 7.20
N PRO A 403 1.56 -44.50 6.79
CA PRO A 403 2.96 -44.63 7.17
C PRO A 403 3.85 -43.92 6.14
N GLY A 404 4.37 -42.75 6.49
CA GLY A 404 5.21 -41.93 5.62
C GLY A 404 5.24 -40.47 6.03
N ALA A 405 5.83 -39.63 5.19
CA ALA A 405 5.90 -38.19 5.42
C ALA A 405 4.98 -37.42 4.47
N MET A 406 4.48 -36.27 4.93
CA MET A 406 3.79 -35.28 4.10
C MET A 406 4.34 -33.88 4.37
N ASP A 407 4.22 -33.02 3.37
CA ASP A 407 4.70 -31.64 3.36
C ASP A 407 3.81 -30.77 2.46
N GLU A 408 3.83 -29.46 2.66
CA GLU A 408 3.23 -28.45 1.76
C GLU A 408 1.77 -28.73 1.37
N VAL A 409 0.91 -28.95 2.36
CA VAL A 409 -0.51 -29.24 2.12
C VAL A 409 -1.27 -27.96 1.83
N MET A 410 -1.80 -27.83 0.61
CA MET A 410 -2.56 -26.68 0.16
C MET A 410 -3.96 -27.08 -0.30
N VAL A 411 -4.96 -26.28 0.09
CA VAL A 411 -6.37 -26.48 -0.29
C VAL A 411 -6.87 -25.23 -0.99
N PHE A 412 -7.54 -25.40 -2.13
CA PHE A 412 -8.12 -24.33 -2.95
C PHE A 412 -9.62 -24.57 -3.11
N ASP A 413 -10.42 -23.50 -3.11
CA ASP A 413 -11.87 -23.54 -3.36
C ASP A 413 -12.24 -23.54 -4.85
N ARG A 414 -11.26 -23.82 -5.71
CA ARG A 414 -11.39 -23.90 -7.16
C ARG A 414 -10.56 -25.02 -7.76
N GLU A 415 -10.85 -25.36 -9.01
CA GLU A 415 -9.95 -26.18 -9.81
C GLU A 415 -8.66 -25.38 -10.14
N LEU A 416 -7.51 -25.99 -9.92
CA LEU A 416 -6.21 -25.51 -10.42
C LEU A 416 -6.02 -25.94 -11.87
N THR A 417 -5.38 -25.08 -12.66
CA THR A 417 -5.00 -25.37 -14.05
C THR A 417 -3.77 -26.28 -14.13
N ASP A 418 -3.57 -26.96 -15.28
CA ASP A 418 -2.39 -27.79 -15.54
C ASP A 418 -1.05 -27.08 -15.25
N ASP A 419 -0.97 -25.76 -15.49
CA ASP A 419 0.25 -24.98 -15.31
C ASP A 419 0.46 -24.56 -13.85
N GLU A 420 -0.61 -24.24 -13.11
CA GLU A 420 -0.53 -24.01 -11.66
C GLU A 420 -0.09 -25.29 -10.93
N ILE A 421 -0.65 -26.43 -11.33
CA ILE A 421 -0.32 -27.74 -10.74
C ILE A 421 1.13 -28.13 -11.02
N LEU A 422 1.60 -27.92 -12.25
CA LEU A 422 2.99 -28.17 -12.57
C LEU A 422 3.91 -27.27 -11.74
N ALA A 423 3.55 -26.00 -11.57
CA ALA A 423 4.36 -25.07 -10.82
C ALA A 423 4.45 -25.40 -9.32
N LEU A 424 3.40 -25.99 -8.73
CA LEU A 424 3.47 -26.54 -7.37
C LEU A 424 4.33 -27.81 -7.28
N ALA A 425 4.31 -28.64 -8.33
CA ALA A 425 5.10 -29.87 -8.41
C ALA A 425 6.59 -29.64 -8.69
N THR A 426 6.92 -28.47 -9.24
CA THR A 426 8.27 -28.12 -9.66
C THR A 426 8.71 -26.90 -8.87
N ALA A 427 9.18 -27.13 -7.65
CA ALA A 427 9.95 -26.09 -7.01
C ALA A 427 11.26 -25.91 -7.74
N TYR A 428 11.41 -24.71 -8.28
CA TYR A 428 12.66 -24.31 -8.86
C TYR A 428 13.62 -23.99 -7.70
N ASN A 429 14.81 -24.57 -7.73
CA ASN A 429 15.87 -24.28 -6.76
C ASN A 429 16.50 -22.90 -7.04
N SER A 430 15.70 -21.87 -7.29
CA SER A 430 16.13 -20.47 -7.25
C SER A 430 16.46 -20.10 -5.82
N GLY A 431 15.65 -20.54 -4.87
CA GLY A 431 15.89 -20.38 -3.44
C GLY A 431 15.71 -18.95 -2.97
N VAL A 432 15.13 -18.81 -1.78
CA VAL A 432 14.80 -17.50 -1.23
C VAL A 432 16.08 -16.77 -0.79
N THR A 433 16.28 -15.55 -1.27
CA THR A 433 17.45 -14.73 -0.90
C THR A 433 17.14 -13.67 0.14
N ALA A 434 15.92 -13.13 0.15
CA ALA A 434 15.53 -12.09 1.09
C ALA A 434 14.02 -12.07 1.36
N VAL A 435 13.68 -11.61 2.56
CA VAL A 435 12.37 -11.07 2.89
C VAL A 435 12.61 -9.64 3.34
N ASP A 436 11.89 -8.69 2.76
CA ASP A 436 11.98 -7.29 3.14
C ASP A 436 10.67 -6.81 3.80
N VAL A 437 10.83 -5.98 4.82
CA VAL A 437 9.77 -5.32 5.59
C VAL A 437 9.86 -3.82 5.34
N TRP A 438 8.75 -3.20 4.98
CA TRP A 438 8.66 -1.74 4.92
C TRP A 438 7.62 -1.25 5.93
N LEU A 439 8.12 -0.54 6.93
CA LEU A 439 7.32 0.16 7.94
C LEU A 439 6.96 1.53 7.37
N GLU A 440 5.78 1.65 6.81
CA GLU A 440 5.30 2.87 6.18
C GLU A 440 4.55 3.72 7.21
N PRO A 441 5.05 4.93 7.57
CA PRO A 441 4.25 5.89 8.30
C PRO A 441 3.07 6.29 7.43
N PHE A 442 1.85 6.11 7.93
CA PHE A 442 0.65 6.39 7.15
C PHE A 442 0.13 7.80 7.45
N SER A 443 0.18 8.69 6.46
CA SER A 443 -0.46 10.00 6.51
C SER A 443 -1.85 9.96 5.87
N PHE A 444 -2.84 10.59 6.51
CA PHE A 444 -4.21 10.66 5.99
C PHE A 444 -4.38 11.58 4.76
N ASP A 445 -3.29 12.21 4.29
CA ASP A 445 -3.28 13.13 3.16
C ASP A 445 -3.16 12.44 1.79
N GLY A 446 -2.98 11.11 1.79
CA GLY A 446 -2.86 10.30 0.57
C GLY A 446 -1.54 10.51 -0.19
N SER A 447 -0.53 11.12 0.43
CA SER A 447 0.81 11.20 -0.15
C SER A 447 1.49 9.83 -0.14
N SER A 448 2.04 9.42 -1.28
CA SER A 448 2.77 8.15 -1.40
C SER A 448 4.21 8.32 -0.91
N ASN A 449 4.60 7.56 0.12
CA ASN A 449 5.99 7.51 0.55
C ASN A 449 6.82 6.66 -0.40
N THR A 450 8.08 7.05 -0.62
CA THR A 450 9.04 6.18 -1.31
C THR A 450 9.30 4.94 -0.44
N PRO A 451 9.21 3.71 -0.97
CA PRO A 451 9.42 2.51 -0.18
C PRO A 451 10.81 2.47 0.47
N ASP A 452 10.85 2.27 1.79
CA ASP A 452 12.08 2.11 2.59
C ASP A 452 12.14 0.68 3.16
N TRP A 453 12.63 -0.24 2.32
CA TRP A 453 12.70 -1.66 2.62
C TRP A 453 13.85 -2.00 3.57
N GLN A 454 13.51 -2.64 4.69
CA GLN A 454 14.44 -3.20 5.67
C GLN A 454 14.48 -4.72 5.52
N SER A 455 15.66 -5.33 5.51
CA SER A 455 15.76 -6.78 5.35
C SER A 455 15.48 -7.53 6.66
N ALA A 456 14.63 -8.54 6.58
CA ALA A 456 14.41 -9.53 7.62
C ALA A 456 15.54 -10.58 7.63
N VAL A 457 15.69 -11.28 8.76
CA VAL A 457 16.61 -12.42 8.86
C VAL A 457 15.93 -13.63 8.23
N VAL A 458 16.52 -14.18 7.17
CA VAL A 458 16.12 -15.46 6.56
C VAL A 458 17.03 -16.56 7.12
N ASN A 459 16.44 -17.58 7.76
CA ASN A 459 17.21 -18.60 8.50
C ASN A 459 18.01 -19.56 7.60
N SER A 460 17.50 -19.85 6.39
CA SER A 460 18.11 -20.73 5.40
C SER A 460 18.06 -20.04 4.02
N PRO A 461 18.92 -19.06 3.73
CA PRO A 461 18.94 -18.44 2.40
C PRO A 461 19.34 -19.46 1.32
N LEU A 462 18.82 -19.26 0.11
CA LEU A 462 18.96 -20.13 -1.06
C LEU A 462 18.25 -21.50 -0.96
N SER A 463 17.45 -21.75 0.09
CA SER A 463 16.54 -22.91 0.11
C SER A 463 15.18 -22.57 -0.51
N ASN A 464 14.47 -23.60 -0.99
CA ASN A 464 13.13 -23.45 -1.56
C ASN A 464 12.08 -22.97 -0.56
N LEU A 465 12.33 -23.22 0.73
CA LEU A 465 11.54 -22.69 1.83
C LEU A 465 12.47 -22.33 2.96
N SER A 466 12.23 -21.18 3.59
CA SER A 466 12.89 -20.76 4.81
C SER A 466 11.88 -20.09 5.73
N THR A 467 12.15 -20.12 7.03
CA THR A 467 11.51 -19.19 7.97
C THR A 467 12.25 -17.86 7.99
N TRP A 468 11.54 -16.79 8.31
CA TRP A 468 12.09 -15.45 8.45
C TRP A 468 11.63 -14.80 9.75
N ALA A 469 12.40 -13.81 10.23
CA ALA A 469 12.03 -13.01 11.39
C ALA A 469 12.52 -11.55 11.28
N TYR A 470 11.70 -10.62 11.77
CA TYR A 470 12.03 -9.20 11.86
C TYR A 470 11.48 -8.59 13.15
N THR A 471 12.35 -8.09 14.01
CA THR A 471 11.95 -7.40 15.25
C THR A 471 11.71 -5.93 14.97
N LEU A 472 10.51 -5.45 15.30
CA LEU A 472 10.17 -4.03 15.15
C LEU A 472 11.09 -3.16 16.02
N PRO A 473 11.60 -2.02 15.50
CA PRO A 473 12.33 -1.05 16.29
C PRO A 473 11.52 -0.58 17.51
N SER A 474 12.15 -0.46 18.68
CA SER A 474 11.48 -0.11 19.94
C SER A 474 11.12 1.38 20.08
N ASN A 475 11.48 2.19 19.08
CA ASN A 475 11.27 3.64 19.06
C ASN A 475 10.21 4.06 18.04
N LEU A 476 9.36 3.12 17.60
CA LEU A 476 8.26 3.41 16.70
C LEU A 476 7.09 3.99 17.48
N GLU A 477 6.51 5.04 16.92
CA GLU A 477 5.36 5.74 17.48
C GLU A 477 4.57 6.43 16.36
N GLY A 478 3.25 6.28 16.37
CA GLY A 478 2.34 6.84 15.37
C GLY A 478 1.49 5.81 14.61
N PHE A 479 0.94 6.22 13.46
CA PHE A 479 0.17 5.33 12.58
C PHE A 479 1.08 4.69 11.53
N TYR A 480 1.05 3.36 11.44
CA TYR A 480 1.87 2.62 10.49
C TYR A 480 1.07 1.60 9.69
N GLN A 481 1.60 1.32 8.51
CA GLN A 481 1.30 0.15 7.71
C GLN A 481 2.57 -0.70 7.60
N ILE A 482 2.42 -2.02 7.74
CA ILE A 482 3.52 -2.97 7.56
C ILE A 482 3.35 -3.66 6.21
N ASN A 483 4.33 -3.46 5.35
CA ASN A 483 4.40 -4.05 4.01
C ASN A 483 5.49 -5.15 4.00
N LEU A 484 5.24 -6.26 3.31
CA LEU A 484 6.20 -7.36 3.12
C LEU A 484 6.43 -7.66 1.64
N ARG A 485 7.63 -8.14 1.30
CA ARG A 485 7.91 -8.80 0.01
C ARG A 485 9.02 -9.84 0.15
N GLY A 486 9.07 -10.79 -0.79
CA GLY A 486 10.16 -11.76 -0.92
C GLY A 486 10.99 -11.51 -2.18
N ALA A 487 12.23 -11.99 -2.17
CA ALA A 487 13.11 -12.04 -3.34
C ALA A 487 13.89 -13.36 -3.40
N ASP A 488 14.18 -13.83 -4.62
CA ASP A 488 14.92 -15.08 -4.89
C ASP A 488 16.31 -14.83 -5.51
N ASP A 489 17.07 -15.89 -5.80
CA ASP A 489 18.42 -15.79 -6.41
C ASP A 489 18.39 -15.39 -7.89
N MET A 490 17.23 -15.46 -8.54
CA MET A 490 17.04 -14.97 -9.92
C MET A 490 16.73 -13.47 -9.98
N GLY A 491 16.57 -12.81 -8.82
CA GLY A 491 16.25 -11.40 -8.71
C GLY A 491 14.75 -11.09 -8.87
N ASN A 492 13.88 -12.10 -8.76
CA ASN A 492 12.44 -11.92 -8.78
C ASN A 492 11.96 -11.30 -7.45
N GLY A 493 11.66 -10.01 -7.44
CA GLY A 493 11.12 -9.30 -6.28
C GLY A 493 9.58 -9.23 -6.26
N GLY A 494 8.97 -9.53 -5.11
CA GLY A 494 7.54 -9.39 -4.88
C GLY A 494 7.05 -7.95 -4.89
N THR A 495 5.77 -7.75 -5.19
CA THR A 495 5.08 -6.49 -4.86
C THR A 495 4.88 -6.39 -3.36
N ALA A 496 4.74 -5.16 -2.84
CA ALA A 496 4.42 -4.93 -1.44
C ALA A 496 3.07 -5.55 -1.07
N ASN A 497 3.07 -6.47 -0.10
CA ASN A 497 1.88 -7.04 0.51
C ASN A 497 1.65 -6.39 1.87
N ILE A 498 0.48 -5.77 2.06
CA ILE A 498 0.11 -5.16 3.33
C ILE A 498 -0.34 -6.27 4.28
N ILE A 499 0.36 -6.43 5.39
CA ILE A 499 0.04 -7.45 6.39
C ILE A 499 -0.63 -6.90 7.65
N TRP A 500 -0.49 -5.59 7.91
CA TRP A 500 -1.08 -4.94 9.07
C TRP A 500 -1.14 -3.43 8.88
N ARG A 501 -2.14 -2.81 9.51
CA ARG A 501 -2.29 -1.35 9.59
C ARG A 501 -2.94 -0.99 10.92
N GLY A 502 -2.34 -0.05 11.65
CA GLY A 502 -2.87 0.37 12.94
C GLY A 502 -1.97 1.38 13.66
N ILE A 503 -2.15 1.46 14.98
CA ILE A 503 -1.38 2.33 15.87
C ILE A 503 -0.17 1.57 16.40
N VAL A 504 1.00 2.18 16.33
CA VAL A 504 2.20 1.73 17.05
C VAL A 504 2.47 2.75 18.15
N ASP A 505 2.50 2.27 19.39
CA ASP A 505 2.63 3.08 20.60
C ASP A 505 3.59 2.34 21.56
N MET A 506 4.90 2.51 21.36
CA MET A 506 5.94 1.82 22.15
C MET A 506 6.66 2.73 23.13
N ILE A 507 6.41 4.04 23.08
CA ILE A 507 7.15 5.06 23.81
C ILE A 507 6.20 5.63 24.87
N PRO A 508 6.58 5.65 26.15
CA PRO A 508 5.75 6.26 27.18
C PRO A 508 5.64 7.78 27.03
N PRO A 509 4.58 8.39 27.57
CA PRO A 509 4.38 9.83 27.51
C PRO A 509 5.52 10.60 28.19
N THR A 510 5.77 11.82 27.74
CA THR A 510 6.64 12.76 28.45
C THR A 510 5.83 13.55 29.47
N VAL A 511 6.33 13.70 30.70
CA VAL A 511 5.69 14.49 31.77
C VAL A 511 6.72 15.40 32.42
N SER A 512 6.32 16.64 32.68
CA SER A 512 7.11 17.59 33.46
C SER A 512 6.23 18.35 34.45
N VAL A 513 6.74 18.54 35.66
CA VAL A 513 6.11 19.32 36.73
C VAL A 513 7.08 20.36 37.26
N THR A 514 6.63 21.60 37.32
CA THR A 514 7.34 22.70 37.99
C THR A 514 6.44 23.33 39.04
N ALA A 515 7.03 23.88 40.10
CA ALA A 515 6.27 24.54 41.14
C ALA A 515 7.06 25.70 41.75
N VAL A 516 6.36 26.69 42.31
CA VAL A 516 6.93 27.83 43.02
C VAL A 516 6.08 28.22 44.24
N HIS A 517 6.74 28.60 45.33
CA HIS A 517 6.07 29.21 46.49
C HIS A 517 5.82 30.70 46.20
N ILE A 518 4.59 31.16 46.43
CA ILE A 518 4.19 32.56 46.29
C ILE A 518 3.51 33.06 47.58
N GLY A 519 3.65 34.35 47.86
CA GLY A 519 3.08 34.99 49.06
C GLY A 519 3.68 34.49 50.38
N GLY A 520 3.08 34.89 51.50
CA GLY A 520 3.50 34.53 52.86
C GLY A 520 2.35 34.61 53.86
N GLY A 521 2.53 34.02 55.05
CA GLY A 521 1.50 34.01 56.10
C GLY A 521 0.19 33.37 55.64
N SER A 522 -0.94 34.06 55.87
CA SER A 522 -2.27 33.60 55.43
C SER A 522 -2.51 33.67 53.91
N ALA A 523 -1.59 34.27 53.16
CA ALA A 523 -1.66 34.38 51.70
C ALA A 523 -0.63 33.48 50.99
N ALA A 524 0.04 32.59 51.73
CA ALA A 524 0.94 31.61 51.16
C ALA A 524 0.19 30.67 50.20
N GLN A 525 0.74 30.45 49.02
CA GLN A 525 0.25 29.46 48.04
C GLN A 525 1.43 28.78 47.36
N THR A 526 1.15 27.63 46.76
CA THR A 526 2.08 26.95 45.84
C THR A 526 1.42 26.90 44.47
N GLU A 527 2.07 27.54 43.49
CA GLU A 527 1.67 27.48 42.09
C GLU A 527 2.41 26.32 41.43
N ILE A 528 1.68 25.51 40.68
CA ILE A 528 2.15 24.29 40.05
C ILE A 528 1.82 24.39 38.56
N SER A 529 2.81 24.14 37.70
CA SER A 529 2.63 24.02 36.26
C SER A 529 3.01 22.61 35.83
N PHE A 530 2.17 21.98 35.01
CA PHE A 530 2.45 20.67 34.45
C PHE A 530 2.32 20.71 32.93
N ALA A 531 3.14 19.91 32.28
CA ALA A 531 3.06 19.65 30.85
C ALA A 531 3.22 18.16 30.58
N ALA A 532 2.42 17.64 29.66
CA ALA A 532 2.57 16.28 29.15
C ALA A 532 2.44 16.25 27.63
N SER A 533 3.15 15.35 26.96
CA SER A 533 3.05 15.17 25.50
C SER A 533 3.31 13.73 25.09
N ASP A 534 2.44 13.25 24.21
CA ASP A 534 2.42 11.92 23.60
C ASP A 534 1.33 11.89 22.51
N PRO A 535 1.52 11.31 21.32
CA PRO A 535 0.49 11.23 20.27
C PRO A 535 -0.83 10.57 20.70
N PHE A 536 -0.84 9.77 21.77
CA PHE A 536 -1.94 8.92 22.20
C PHE A 536 -2.25 9.03 23.71
N LEU A 537 -2.23 10.23 24.30
CA LEU A 537 -2.57 10.43 25.72
C LEU A 537 -3.97 9.88 26.10
N ASP A 538 -4.05 9.11 27.19
CA ASP A 538 -5.31 8.71 27.83
C ASP A 538 -5.68 9.69 28.95
N MET A 539 -6.56 10.62 28.60
CA MET A 539 -7.09 11.63 29.53
C MET A 539 -7.82 11.06 30.75
N SER A 540 -8.28 9.80 30.69
CA SER A 540 -8.93 9.14 31.83
C SER A 540 -7.96 8.74 32.94
N GLN A 541 -6.67 8.57 32.58
CA GLN A 541 -5.59 8.20 33.50
C GLN A 541 -4.75 9.42 33.95
N LEU A 542 -5.21 10.63 33.66
CA LEU A 542 -4.54 11.85 34.10
C LEU A 542 -4.72 12.06 35.61
N SER A 543 -3.60 12.17 36.31
CA SER A 543 -3.53 12.50 37.74
C SER A 543 -2.80 13.82 37.94
N LEU A 544 -3.51 14.79 38.52
CA LEU A 544 -2.99 16.13 38.81
C LEU A 544 -3.00 16.40 40.31
N PRO A 545 -2.02 17.19 40.80
CA PRO A 545 -1.93 17.54 42.22
C PRO A 545 -3.07 18.47 42.69
N CYS A 546 -3.66 19.23 41.78
CA CYS A 546 -4.80 20.10 42.03
C CYS A 546 -5.68 20.27 40.79
N ALA A 547 -6.89 20.78 40.98
CA ALA A 547 -7.75 21.17 39.87
C ALA A 547 -7.14 22.36 39.10
N PRO A 548 -7.02 22.30 37.77
CA PRO A 548 -6.40 23.33 36.95
C PRO A 548 -7.17 24.65 36.97
N ASP A 549 -6.46 25.75 37.22
CA ASP A 549 -6.94 27.13 37.03
C ASP A 549 -6.86 27.53 35.55
N THR A 550 -5.85 27.03 34.83
CA THR A 550 -5.69 27.20 33.38
C THR A 550 -5.53 25.85 32.71
N TRP A 551 -6.06 25.70 31.49
CA TRP A 551 -6.07 24.45 30.76
C TRP A 551 -5.90 24.66 29.26
N GLN A 552 -4.86 24.05 28.69
CA GLN A 552 -4.58 24.05 27.26
C GLN A 552 -4.28 22.64 26.79
N THR A 553 -4.81 22.27 25.64
CA THR A 553 -4.57 20.99 24.98
C THR A 553 -4.16 21.23 23.53
N SER A 554 -3.25 20.40 23.03
CA SER A 554 -3.00 20.25 21.60
C SER A 554 -3.63 18.95 21.10
N THR A 555 -3.79 18.85 19.78
CA THR A 555 -4.36 17.67 19.13
C THR A 555 -3.40 17.11 18.10
N TYR A 556 -3.37 15.79 17.97
CA TYR A 556 -2.50 15.10 17.04
C TYR A 556 -2.81 15.48 15.59
N GLU A 557 -1.80 15.89 14.82
CA GLU A 557 -1.98 16.41 13.45
C GLU A 557 -2.66 15.40 12.50
N ALA A 558 -2.35 14.11 12.64
CA ALA A 558 -2.97 13.08 11.80
C ALA A 558 -4.38 12.69 12.26
N ASP A 559 -4.76 13.00 13.51
CA ASP A 559 -6.08 12.74 14.08
C ASP A 559 -6.46 13.82 15.10
N GLN A 560 -7.13 14.87 14.61
CA GLN A 560 -7.51 16.04 15.41
C GLN A 560 -8.52 15.73 16.53
N THR A 561 -9.04 14.49 16.62
CA THR A 561 -9.91 14.07 17.73
C THR A 561 -9.13 13.67 18.97
N ARG A 562 -7.81 13.48 18.87
CA ARG A 562 -6.95 12.98 19.96
C ARG A 562 -6.11 14.10 20.53
N THR A 563 -6.10 14.18 21.86
CA THR A 563 -5.20 15.08 22.59
C THR A 563 -3.79 14.52 22.59
N ASP A 564 -2.81 15.28 22.08
CA ASP A 564 -1.40 14.87 22.04
C ASP A 564 -0.49 15.64 23.01
N GLY A 565 -1.07 16.64 23.68
CA GLY A 565 -0.35 17.48 24.62
C GLY A 565 -1.27 18.23 25.55
N ILE A 566 -0.79 18.46 26.76
CA ILE A 566 -1.50 19.18 27.82
C ILE A 566 -0.53 20.17 28.44
N ASN A 567 -0.98 21.40 28.66
CA ASN A 567 -0.33 22.39 29.52
C ASN A 567 -1.37 22.96 30.48
N ALA A 568 -1.08 22.93 31.76
CA ALA A 568 -2.00 23.50 32.73
C ALA A 568 -1.33 23.92 34.04
N THR A 569 -2.00 24.82 34.75
CA THR A 569 -1.51 25.38 36.00
C THR A 569 -2.57 25.32 37.08
N CYS A 570 -2.18 25.03 38.32
CA CYS A 570 -3.09 25.11 39.47
C CYS A 570 -2.38 25.64 40.72
N ARG A 571 -3.18 26.12 41.68
CA ARG A 571 -2.69 26.65 42.95
C ARG A 571 -3.31 25.95 44.15
N ILE A 572 -2.47 25.66 45.14
CA ILE A 572 -2.90 25.12 46.44
C ILE A 572 -2.60 26.10 47.58
N PRO A 573 -3.48 26.22 48.60
CA PRO A 573 -3.23 27.04 49.76
C PRO A 573 -2.03 26.53 50.58
N GLY A 574 -1.16 27.44 51.00
CA GLY A 574 0.05 27.15 51.78
C GLY A 574 1.29 26.94 50.92
N HIS A 575 2.46 27.05 51.56
CA HIS A 575 3.73 26.62 50.96
C HIS A 575 3.84 25.11 51.18
N GLU A 576 3.55 24.36 50.11
CA GLU A 576 3.57 22.91 50.13
C GLU A 576 5.01 22.42 50.23
N LEU A 577 5.23 21.50 51.16
CA LEU A 577 6.54 20.92 51.45
C LEU A 577 6.58 19.44 51.12
N ASP A 578 5.42 18.80 50.95
CA ASP A 578 5.33 17.43 50.47
C ASP A 578 5.59 17.36 48.94
N PRO A 579 6.04 16.22 48.41
CA PRO A 579 6.28 16.05 46.98
C PRO A 579 5.01 16.28 46.16
N ILE A 580 5.11 17.15 45.16
CA ILE A 580 4.06 17.44 44.19
C ILE A 580 4.29 16.53 42.99
N THR A 581 3.31 15.69 42.65
CA THR A 581 3.43 14.70 41.57
C THR A 581 2.32 14.89 40.55
N ALA A 582 2.65 14.76 39.27
CA ALA A 582 1.68 14.58 38.19
C ALA A 582 2.01 13.31 37.41
N GLN A 583 0.99 12.65 36.87
CA GLN A 583 1.10 11.42 36.11
C GLN A 583 0.07 11.41 34.99
N VAL A 584 0.43 10.84 33.85
CA VAL A 584 -0.51 10.49 32.78
C VAL A 584 -0.06 9.18 32.14
N CYS A 585 -1.00 8.47 31.53
CA CYS A 585 -0.72 7.31 30.71
C CYS A 585 -1.16 7.57 29.27
N ASP A 586 -0.57 6.85 28.31
CA ASP A 586 -1.08 6.74 26.96
C ASP A 586 -2.20 5.68 26.86
N LEU A 587 -2.79 5.53 25.67
CA LEU A 587 -3.83 4.54 25.38
C LEU A 587 -3.30 3.10 25.31
N ALA A 588 -2.00 2.90 25.10
CA ALA A 588 -1.34 1.61 25.23
C ALA A 588 -1.11 1.18 26.69
N GLY A 589 -1.29 2.10 27.64
CA GLY A 589 -1.15 1.88 29.08
C GLY A 589 0.26 2.14 29.62
N HIS A 590 1.18 2.75 28.86
CA HIS A 590 2.43 3.22 29.44
C HIS A 590 2.20 4.52 30.19
N CYS A 591 2.77 4.61 31.38
CA CYS A 591 2.58 5.75 32.26
C CYS A 591 3.92 6.41 32.56
N ALA A 592 3.90 7.74 32.61
CA ALA A 592 5.02 8.54 33.10
C ALA A 592 4.55 9.49 34.21
N ALA A 593 5.45 9.77 35.14
CA ALA A 593 5.20 10.69 36.23
C ALA A 593 6.44 11.55 36.49
N ASP A 594 6.21 12.77 36.92
CA ASP A 594 7.26 13.67 37.41
C ASP A 594 6.87 14.21 38.79
N SER A 595 7.88 14.44 39.63
CA SER A 595 7.70 14.88 41.02
C SER A 595 8.71 15.95 41.40
N ILE A 596 8.23 17.01 42.05
CA ILE A 596 9.07 18.10 42.57
C ILE A 596 8.82 18.34 44.06
N THR A 597 9.87 18.73 44.79
CA THR A 597 9.78 19.15 46.18
C THR A 597 10.43 20.52 46.33
N LEU A 598 9.69 21.48 46.86
CA LEU A 598 10.19 22.84 47.05
C LEU A 598 10.89 23.00 48.40
N PRO A 599 12.02 23.73 48.47
CA PRO A 599 12.62 24.08 49.75
C PRO A 599 11.70 25.02 50.54
N PRO A 600 11.76 25.02 51.88
CA PRO A 600 10.97 25.93 52.69
C PRO A 600 11.34 27.40 52.41
N SER A 601 10.33 28.23 52.13
CA SER A 601 10.50 29.65 51.83
C SER A 601 10.94 30.46 53.07
N PRO A 602 12.02 31.27 52.99
CA PRO A 602 12.37 32.18 54.07
C PRO A 602 11.32 33.30 54.18
N GLN A 603 10.79 33.52 55.39
CA GLN A 603 9.78 34.55 55.68
C GLN A 603 10.40 35.96 55.60
N VAL A 604 10.61 36.45 54.38
CA VAL A 604 11.05 37.82 54.08
C VAL A 604 9.81 38.61 53.63
N ALA A 605 9.84 39.94 53.74
CA ALA A 605 8.79 40.79 53.24
C ALA A 605 8.50 40.47 51.76
N SER A 606 7.24 40.19 51.42
CA SER A 606 6.80 39.72 50.11
C SER A 606 5.46 40.32 49.74
N VAL A 607 5.28 40.68 48.47
CA VAL A 607 3.97 40.90 47.85
C VAL A 607 3.82 39.88 46.74
N ALA A 608 2.61 39.45 46.45
CA ALA A 608 2.34 38.51 45.37
C ALA A 608 1.04 38.90 44.67
N ILE A 609 1.04 38.90 43.35
CA ILE A 609 -0.19 38.97 42.55
C ILE A 609 -0.78 37.56 42.50
N LEU A 610 -1.97 37.39 43.09
CA LEU A 610 -2.64 36.09 43.14
C LEU A 610 -3.71 35.93 42.05
N SER A 611 -4.23 37.04 41.53
CA SER A 611 -5.13 37.09 40.39
C SER A 611 -4.78 38.32 39.55
N PRO A 612 -4.61 38.21 38.22
CA PRO A 612 -4.59 36.96 37.45
C PRO A 612 -3.35 36.08 37.78
N THR A 613 -3.36 34.82 37.33
CA THR A 613 -2.24 33.89 37.55
C THR A 613 -1.00 34.27 36.71
N HIS A 614 0.19 33.84 37.15
CA HIS A 614 1.45 34.23 36.49
C HIS A 614 1.55 33.59 35.10
N ASN A 615 1.92 34.37 34.08
CA ASN A 615 2.09 33.92 32.69
C ASN A 615 0.81 33.34 32.08
N VAL A 616 -0.35 33.76 32.60
CA VAL A 616 -1.62 33.36 32.04
C VAL A 616 -1.85 34.02 30.68
N THR A 617 -2.42 33.24 29.78
CA THR A 617 -2.98 33.73 28.52
C THR A 617 -4.50 33.77 28.67
N LEU A 618 -5.10 34.96 28.61
CA LEU A 618 -6.54 35.16 28.76
C LEU A 618 -7.14 35.55 27.41
N SER A 619 -8.18 34.84 26.99
CA SER A 619 -8.87 35.05 25.70
C SER A 619 -10.33 35.45 25.92
N GLY A 620 -10.79 36.51 25.27
CA GLY A 620 -12.19 36.98 25.32
C GLY A 620 -12.38 38.47 25.02
N ASN A 621 -13.63 38.88 24.77
CA ASN A 621 -13.95 40.24 24.27
C ASN A 621 -14.27 41.25 25.37
N ASP A 622 -14.72 40.74 26.52
CA ASP A 622 -15.07 41.51 27.72
C ASP A 622 -14.30 40.93 28.90
N LEU A 623 -12.96 40.89 28.77
CA LEU A 623 -12.09 40.41 29.84
C LEU A 623 -12.15 41.39 31.03
N VAL A 624 -12.94 41.04 32.03
CA VAL A 624 -12.93 41.65 33.35
C VAL A 624 -11.94 40.84 34.19
N ILE A 625 -10.73 41.36 34.37
CA ILE A 625 -9.64 40.64 35.02
C ILE A 625 -9.60 41.05 36.49
N PRO A 626 -10.04 40.20 37.42
CA PRO A 626 -9.91 40.50 38.84
C PRO A 626 -8.44 40.60 39.19
N VAL A 627 -8.05 41.73 39.77
CA VAL A 627 -6.68 42.00 40.23
C VAL A 627 -6.63 42.00 41.74
N GLY A 628 -5.85 41.08 42.27
CA GLY A 628 -5.72 40.90 43.69
C GLY A 628 -4.54 40.02 44.04
N GLY A 629 -4.21 39.97 45.31
CA GLY A 629 -3.02 39.31 45.76
C GLY A 629 -2.87 39.20 47.27
N GLY A 630 -1.69 38.77 47.67
CA GLY A 630 -1.26 38.70 49.06
C GLY A 630 -0.12 39.64 49.33
N ALA A 631 0.01 40.08 50.57
CA ALA A 631 1.20 40.78 51.06
C ALA A 631 1.53 40.32 52.47
N TYR A 632 2.83 40.24 52.76
CA TYR A 632 3.39 39.91 54.07
C TYR A 632 4.61 40.79 54.36
N ASP A 633 4.66 41.38 55.55
CA ASP A 633 5.87 41.98 56.11
C ASP A 633 5.78 41.92 57.64
N ALA A 634 6.83 41.44 58.30
CA ALA A 634 6.93 41.40 59.76
C ALA A 634 6.84 42.79 60.42
N ASN A 635 7.15 43.86 59.69
CA ASN A 635 7.07 45.25 60.14
C ASN A 635 5.69 45.89 59.90
N GLY A 636 4.74 45.15 59.32
CA GLY A 636 3.41 45.66 58.97
C GLY A 636 3.37 46.34 57.60
N ILE A 637 2.21 46.23 56.93
CA ILE A 637 2.00 46.65 55.54
C ILE A 637 1.24 47.98 55.52
N GLU A 638 1.81 49.02 54.91
CA GLU A 638 1.22 50.36 54.85
C GLU A 638 0.30 50.50 53.62
N THR A 639 0.82 50.16 52.43
CA THR A 639 0.08 50.23 51.16
C THR A 639 0.45 49.07 50.22
N VAL A 640 -0.46 48.76 49.30
CA VAL A 640 -0.17 47.94 48.11
C VAL A 640 -0.65 48.70 46.88
N ALA A 641 0.23 48.95 45.93
CA ALA A 641 -0.07 49.56 44.63
C ALA A 641 0.08 48.53 43.51
N LEU A 642 -0.68 48.68 42.43
CA LEU A 642 -0.52 47.90 41.21
C LEU A 642 -0.13 48.83 40.06
N GLN A 643 0.86 48.42 39.28
CA GLN A 643 1.29 49.08 38.07
C GLN A 643 1.07 48.16 36.87
N ILE A 644 0.64 48.70 35.74
CA ILE A 644 0.48 47.97 34.48
C ILE A 644 1.43 48.59 33.47
N ASN A 645 2.38 47.80 32.96
CA ASN A 645 3.47 48.26 32.10
C ASN A 645 4.25 49.45 32.70
N GLY A 646 4.38 49.47 34.03
CA GLY A 646 5.06 50.54 34.78
C GLY A 646 4.24 51.82 35.01
N VAL A 647 2.94 51.84 34.63
CA VAL A 647 2.02 52.95 34.92
C VAL A 647 1.14 52.59 36.12
N ASP A 648 1.02 53.48 37.11
CA ASP A 648 0.17 53.27 38.28
C ASP A 648 -1.30 53.04 37.86
N PHE A 649 -1.85 51.91 38.27
CA PHE A 649 -3.25 51.53 38.02
C PHE A 649 -4.13 51.88 39.22
N ASP A 650 -3.78 51.37 40.41
CA ASP A 650 -4.52 51.63 41.65
C ASP A 650 -3.63 51.44 42.89
N THR A 651 -4.04 51.97 44.04
CA THR A 651 -3.34 51.82 45.32
C THR A 651 -4.32 51.67 46.48
N VAL A 652 -4.13 50.61 47.27
CA VAL A 652 -4.93 50.30 48.45
C VAL A 652 -4.12 50.61 49.72
N ALA A 653 -4.72 51.40 50.62
CA ALA A 653 -4.17 51.65 51.94
C ALA A 653 -4.57 50.52 52.91
N ILE A 654 -3.57 49.90 53.55
CA ILE A 654 -3.73 48.77 54.48
C ILE A 654 -3.61 49.23 55.94
N GLY A 655 -2.85 50.29 56.20
CA GLY A 655 -2.83 50.99 57.50
C GLY A 655 -1.89 50.41 58.56
N GLY A 656 -0.86 49.66 58.15
CA GLY A 656 0.35 49.37 58.93
C GLY A 656 0.21 48.31 60.03
N ALA A 657 -1.01 47.99 60.47
CA ALA A 657 -1.26 47.02 61.54
C ALA A 657 -1.15 45.54 61.13
N PRO A 658 -1.67 45.08 59.97
CA PRO A 658 -1.56 43.68 59.60
C PRO A 658 -0.15 43.37 59.07
N THR A 659 0.46 42.31 59.60
CA THR A 659 1.71 41.73 59.09
C THR A 659 1.48 40.82 57.88
N ALA A 660 0.22 40.45 57.62
CA ALA A 660 -0.21 39.70 56.44
C ALA A 660 -1.61 40.18 56.03
N THR A 661 -1.86 40.38 54.74
CA THR A 661 -3.19 40.73 54.23
C THR A 661 -3.41 40.17 52.82
N LEU A 662 -4.67 39.92 52.48
CA LEU A 662 -5.10 39.87 51.09
C LEU A 662 -5.43 41.29 50.63
N TRP A 663 -5.21 41.56 49.36
CA TRP A 663 -5.56 42.81 48.70
C TRP A 663 -6.29 42.51 47.40
N SER A 664 -7.23 43.37 47.04
CA SER A 664 -7.96 43.33 45.78
C SER A 664 -8.21 44.77 45.35
N MET A 665 -8.15 45.01 44.05
CA MET A 665 -8.37 46.32 43.42
C MET A 665 -9.58 46.25 42.49
N ALA A 666 -9.93 47.38 41.87
CA ALA A 666 -10.91 47.38 40.80
C ALA A 666 -10.47 46.44 39.67
N ASP A 667 -11.42 45.69 39.10
CA ASP A 667 -11.12 44.78 38.00
C ASP A 667 -10.43 45.53 36.84
N TRP A 668 -9.39 44.91 36.29
CA TRP A 668 -8.67 45.45 35.16
C TRP A 668 -9.37 45.06 33.85
N LEU A 669 -9.65 46.07 33.00
CA LEU A 669 -10.20 45.87 31.67
C LEU A 669 -9.15 46.22 30.60
N PRO A 670 -8.42 45.25 30.03
CA PRO A 670 -7.54 45.50 28.90
C PRO A 670 -8.34 45.87 27.65
N THR A 671 -7.90 46.90 26.93
CA THR A 671 -8.56 47.38 25.70
C THR A 671 -7.85 46.95 24.42
N THR A 672 -6.69 46.29 24.53
CA THR A 672 -5.89 45.79 23.40
C THR A 672 -5.32 44.41 23.73
N GLY A 673 -5.06 43.59 22.71
CA GLY A 673 -4.33 42.33 22.87
C GLY A 673 -2.82 42.57 23.00
N GLY A 674 -2.11 41.62 23.60
CA GLY A 674 -0.66 41.67 23.79
C GLY A 674 -0.19 41.27 25.19
N THR A 675 1.11 41.36 25.43
CA THR A 675 1.71 41.04 26.73
C THR A 675 1.76 42.28 27.62
N TYR A 676 1.21 42.16 28.83
CA TYR A 676 1.22 43.17 29.87
C TYR A 676 2.03 42.68 31.06
N THR A 677 2.85 43.56 31.63
CA THR A 677 3.54 43.31 32.90
C THR A 677 2.76 44.00 34.02
N LEU A 678 2.17 43.21 34.92
CA LEU A 678 1.53 43.68 36.13
C LEU A 678 2.55 43.65 37.25
N THR A 679 2.77 44.77 37.94
CA THR A 679 3.72 44.88 39.05
C THR A 679 3.01 45.34 40.31
N ALA A 680 2.92 44.48 41.32
CA ALA A 680 2.47 44.84 42.65
C ALA A 680 3.63 45.43 43.45
N VAL A 681 3.37 46.55 44.13
CA VAL A 681 4.33 47.28 44.95
C VAL A 681 3.76 47.42 46.36
N MET A 682 4.28 46.65 47.31
CA MET A 682 3.95 46.80 48.72
C MET A 682 4.92 47.77 49.37
N THR A 683 4.40 48.75 50.12
CA THR A 683 5.21 49.62 50.97
C THR A 683 4.92 49.29 52.43
N ASN A 684 5.96 49.07 53.23
CA ASN A 684 5.82 48.77 54.66
C ASN A 684 5.84 50.05 55.53
N THR A 685 5.63 49.89 56.84
CA THR A 685 5.64 51.01 57.81
C THR A 685 6.99 51.73 57.94
N LEU A 686 8.07 51.12 57.43
CA LEU A 686 9.43 51.69 57.35
C LEU A 686 9.70 52.35 55.99
N ASN A 687 8.68 52.49 55.14
CA ASN A 687 8.77 53.06 53.79
C ASN A 687 9.74 52.29 52.87
N THR A 688 9.87 50.98 53.07
CA THR A 688 10.58 50.06 52.19
C THR A 688 9.58 49.45 51.22
N ALA A 689 9.93 49.43 49.93
CA ALA A 689 9.10 48.86 48.88
C ALA A 689 9.55 47.42 48.53
N VAL A 690 8.59 46.52 48.38
CA VAL A 690 8.75 45.17 47.88
C VAL A 690 7.90 45.03 46.62
N TYR A 691 8.46 44.35 45.62
CA TYR A 691 7.88 44.26 44.28
C TYR A 691 7.61 42.81 43.93
N ASP A 692 6.52 42.57 43.21
CA ASP A 692 6.27 41.34 42.47
C ASP A 692 5.73 41.70 41.09
N SER A 693 6.20 41.01 40.07
CA SER A 693 5.82 41.27 38.69
C SER A 693 5.42 39.97 38.01
N ILE A 694 4.26 39.98 37.37
CA ILE A 694 3.80 38.90 36.50
C ILE A 694 3.61 39.41 35.08
N ASN A 695 3.83 38.56 34.10
CA ASN A 695 3.36 38.82 32.74
C ASN A 695 1.99 38.17 32.53
N VAL A 696 1.11 38.88 31.83
CA VAL A 696 -0.21 38.42 31.43
C VAL A 696 -0.33 38.65 29.93
N HIS A 697 -0.67 37.61 29.17
CA HIS A 697 -0.90 37.73 27.74
C HIS A 697 -2.41 37.82 27.47
N ILE A 698 -2.85 38.89 26.82
CA ILE A 698 -4.26 39.15 26.51
C ILE A 698 -4.51 38.89 25.04
N LYS A 699 -5.50 38.06 24.75
CA LYS A 699 -5.97 37.70 23.41
C LYS A 699 -7.40 38.17 23.24
N ILE A 700 -7.59 39.35 22.65
CA ILE A 700 -8.93 39.87 22.36
C ILE A 700 -9.37 39.30 21.02
N GLN A 701 -10.53 38.62 20.98
CA GLN A 701 -11.08 38.14 19.72
C GLN A 701 -11.67 39.35 18.98
N ASN A 702 -11.33 39.50 17.70
CA ASN A 702 -11.74 40.65 16.90
C ASN A 702 -12.62 40.23 15.72
N CYS A 703 -12.76 38.92 15.50
CA CYS A 703 -13.45 38.34 14.37
C CYS A 703 -14.43 37.27 14.84
N PHE A 704 -15.70 37.42 14.48
CA PHE A 704 -16.78 36.50 14.85
C PHE A 704 -17.57 36.12 13.63
N THR A 705 -18.05 34.88 13.62
CA THR A 705 -18.93 34.39 12.56
C THR A 705 -20.04 33.51 13.09
N GLU A 706 -21.18 33.53 12.40
CA GLU A 706 -22.35 32.69 12.65
C GLU A 706 -22.90 32.20 11.31
N TYR A 707 -23.19 30.90 11.17
CA TYR A 707 -23.60 30.27 9.91
C TYR A 707 -24.79 29.29 10.01
N ASP A 708 -25.23 28.90 11.21
CA ASP A 708 -26.26 27.87 11.41
C ASP A 708 -27.68 28.42 11.72
N GLY A 709 -27.78 29.72 11.94
CA GLY A 709 -28.98 30.52 12.15
C GLY A 709 -29.36 30.74 13.61
N ASP A 710 -28.51 30.37 14.57
CA ASP A 710 -28.79 30.54 16.00
C ASP A 710 -28.44 31.96 16.53
N THR A 711 -28.37 32.11 17.86
CA THR A 711 -28.09 33.40 18.53
C THR A 711 -26.66 33.54 19.05
N LEU A 712 -25.79 32.56 18.79
CA LEU A 712 -24.42 32.49 19.28
C LEU A 712 -23.44 32.65 18.11
N ALA A 713 -22.18 32.98 18.41
CA ALA A 713 -21.14 32.92 17.41
C ALA A 713 -20.64 31.48 17.31
N ASP A 714 -20.59 30.92 16.09
CA ASP A 714 -20.07 29.57 15.83
C ASP A 714 -18.55 29.53 15.85
N PHE A 715 -17.91 30.58 15.34
CA PHE A 715 -16.46 30.73 15.39
C PHE A 715 -16.08 32.14 15.84
N ALA A 716 -15.02 32.22 16.63
CA ALA A 716 -14.44 33.46 17.12
C ALA A 716 -12.91 33.35 17.14
N SER A 717 -12.20 34.38 16.66
CA SER A 717 -10.73 34.41 16.61
C SER A 717 -10.19 35.83 16.81
N GLU A 718 -8.92 35.93 17.19
CA GLU A 718 -8.12 37.16 17.22
C GLU A 718 -7.88 37.73 15.82
N ASP A 719 -8.00 36.86 14.81
CA ASP A 719 -7.64 37.09 13.41
C ASP A 719 -8.71 36.55 12.45
N ALA A 720 -8.43 36.59 11.16
CA ALA A 720 -9.33 36.19 10.10
C ALA A 720 -9.67 34.69 10.01
N ARG A 721 -9.07 33.82 10.83
CA ARG A 721 -9.31 32.36 10.76
C ARG A 721 -10.77 31.99 11.04
N ALA A 722 -11.46 32.75 11.90
CA ALA A 722 -12.89 32.51 12.16
C ALA A 722 -13.73 32.58 10.87
N VAL A 723 -13.40 33.49 9.95
CA VAL A 723 -14.09 33.59 8.65
C VAL A 723 -13.84 32.36 7.79
N GLN A 724 -12.60 31.86 7.75
CA GLN A 724 -12.29 30.66 6.97
C GLN A 724 -12.93 29.41 7.56
N TRP A 725 -12.89 29.22 8.88
CA TRP A 725 -13.53 28.10 9.54
C TRP A 725 -15.04 28.07 9.26
N ALA A 726 -15.71 29.24 9.31
CA ALA A 726 -17.11 29.35 8.93
C ALA A 726 -17.36 29.00 7.47
N VAL A 727 -16.50 29.49 6.55
CA VAL A 727 -16.59 29.13 5.13
C VAL A 727 -16.43 27.64 4.93
N ASP A 728 -15.48 27.00 5.60
CA ASP A 728 -15.22 25.57 5.44
C ASP A 728 -16.35 24.71 6.03
N ALA A 729 -16.86 25.08 7.21
CA ALA A 729 -17.93 24.37 7.90
C ALA A 729 -19.32 24.55 7.26
N ALA A 730 -19.61 25.73 6.68
CA ALA A 730 -20.95 26.04 6.21
C ALA A 730 -21.39 25.18 5.02
N PRO A 731 -22.63 24.64 5.02
CA PRO A 731 -23.20 23.97 3.84
C PRO A 731 -23.24 24.87 2.60
N VAL A 732 -23.29 24.25 1.41
CA VAL A 732 -23.42 24.98 0.14
C VAL A 732 -24.73 25.77 0.13
N GLY A 733 -24.64 27.07 -0.13
CA GLY A 733 -25.75 28.01 -0.17
C GLY A 733 -26.05 28.73 1.14
N SER A 734 -25.30 28.45 2.21
CA SER A 734 -25.48 29.08 3.51
C SER A 734 -25.13 30.57 3.52
N THR A 735 -25.66 31.28 4.51
CA THR A 735 -25.29 32.65 4.84
C THR A 735 -24.41 32.64 6.08
N ILE A 736 -23.21 33.17 5.95
CA ILE A 736 -22.27 33.38 7.05
C ILE A 736 -22.33 34.86 7.39
N LYS A 737 -22.72 35.15 8.62
CA LYS A 737 -22.70 36.49 9.19
C LYS A 737 -21.35 36.73 9.85
N ILE A 738 -20.80 37.92 9.70
CA ILE A 738 -19.47 38.28 10.19
C ILE A 738 -19.60 39.56 11.02
N ALA A 739 -18.90 39.61 12.16
CA ALA A 739 -18.80 40.79 12.99
C ALA A 739 -17.34 41.08 13.36
N GLY A 740 -17.02 42.37 13.47
CA GLY A 740 -15.71 42.85 13.92
C GLY A 740 -14.69 43.08 12.80
N THR A 741 -13.42 43.20 13.19
CA THR A 741 -12.27 43.42 12.30
C THR A 741 -11.43 42.14 12.27
N CYS A 742 -11.57 41.39 11.18
CA CYS A 742 -10.91 40.13 10.93
C CYS A 742 -9.59 40.38 10.19
N VAL A 743 -8.51 40.54 10.97
CA VAL A 743 -7.17 40.84 10.47
C VAL A 743 -6.36 39.56 10.21
N GLY A 744 -5.54 39.51 9.17
CA GLY A 744 -4.60 38.43 8.89
C GLY A 744 -4.99 37.55 7.70
N VAL A 745 -4.16 36.53 7.46
CA VAL A 745 -4.24 35.67 6.28
C VAL A 745 -3.90 34.22 6.61
N GLN A 746 -4.43 33.27 5.82
CA GLN A 746 -4.05 31.86 5.81
C GLN A 746 -3.65 31.39 4.41
N GLY A 747 -2.78 30.37 4.36
CA GLY A 747 -2.35 29.71 3.13
C GLY A 747 -3.29 28.57 2.74
N ASN A 748 -3.77 28.56 1.50
CA ASN A 748 -4.51 27.42 0.93
C ASN A 748 -3.84 27.02 -0.40
N GLY A 749 -2.67 26.38 -0.28
CA GLY A 749 -1.79 26.13 -1.42
C GLY A 749 -1.01 27.37 -1.86
N ALA A 750 -1.11 27.74 -3.13
CA ALA A 750 -0.21 28.72 -3.74
C ALA A 750 -0.58 30.20 -3.49
N ILE A 751 -1.72 30.51 -2.86
CA ILE A 751 -2.16 31.88 -2.55
C ILE A 751 -2.34 32.03 -1.04
N THR A 752 -1.92 33.19 -0.50
CA THR A 752 -2.14 33.62 0.87
C THR A 752 -3.29 34.62 0.91
N GLN A 753 -4.33 34.38 1.74
CA GLN A 753 -5.50 35.24 1.80
C GLN A 753 -6.25 35.27 3.15
N THR A 754 -7.02 36.32 3.42
CA THR A 754 -7.93 36.46 4.59
C THR A 754 -9.11 35.48 4.53
N VAL A 755 -9.61 35.12 3.34
CA VAL A 755 -10.59 34.04 3.15
C VAL A 755 -10.58 33.49 1.73
N ALA A 756 -10.65 32.17 1.59
CA ALA A 756 -10.78 31.43 0.34
C ALA A 756 -12.15 30.73 0.24
N ILE A 757 -12.86 30.94 -0.87
CA ILE A 757 -14.22 30.46 -1.10
C ILE A 757 -14.26 29.60 -2.37
N SER A 758 -14.67 28.34 -2.23
CA SER A 758 -14.75 27.34 -3.31
C SER A 758 -16.16 26.77 -3.55
N LYS A 759 -17.17 27.31 -2.87
CA LYS A 759 -18.58 26.87 -2.96
C LYS A 759 -19.54 28.06 -2.92
N SER A 760 -20.78 27.86 -3.38
CA SER A 760 -21.81 28.90 -3.30
C SER A 760 -22.11 29.24 -1.84
N LEU A 761 -22.08 30.52 -1.48
CA LEU A 761 -22.42 31.01 -0.13
C LEU A 761 -22.62 32.53 -0.12
N THR A 762 -23.11 33.07 1.00
CA THR A 762 -23.23 34.52 1.23
C THR A 762 -22.41 34.91 2.46
N LEU A 763 -21.49 35.86 2.34
CA LEU A 763 -20.83 36.51 3.48
C LEU A 763 -21.49 37.87 3.73
N ILE A 764 -21.97 38.12 4.95
CA ILE A 764 -22.64 39.36 5.32
C ILE A 764 -21.98 39.98 6.56
N GLY A 765 -21.44 41.19 6.43
CA GLY A 765 -21.00 42.00 7.57
C GLY A 765 -22.10 42.90 8.12
N GLY A 766 -21.76 43.82 9.01
CA GLY A 766 -22.72 44.72 9.64
C GLY A 766 -23.28 44.20 10.97
N TYR A 767 -22.73 43.13 11.53
CA TYR A 767 -23.23 42.55 12.78
C TYR A 767 -22.40 43.04 13.98
N LYS A 768 -23.02 42.97 15.15
CA LYS A 768 -22.43 43.50 16.37
C LYS A 768 -21.31 42.56 16.87
N PRO A 769 -20.12 43.07 17.23
CA PRO A 769 -18.99 42.25 17.71
C PRO A 769 -19.24 41.42 18.99
N ASP A 770 -20.36 41.64 19.69
CA ASP A 770 -20.75 40.86 20.88
C ASP A 770 -21.81 39.77 20.59
N GLY A 771 -22.05 39.45 19.31
CA GLY A 771 -22.86 38.30 18.90
C GLY A 771 -24.35 38.56 18.62
N ASP A 772 -24.78 39.83 18.45
CA ASP A 772 -26.14 40.11 17.94
C ASP A 772 -26.22 39.88 16.42
N TRP A 773 -26.76 38.71 16.05
CA TRP A 773 -26.89 38.23 14.67
C TRP A 773 -28.26 38.49 14.02
N ALA A 774 -29.16 39.23 14.69
CA ALA A 774 -30.56 39.37 14.27
C ALA A 774 -30.74 40.36 13.12
N THR A 775 -29.98 41.45 13.07
CA THR A 775 -30.12 42.51 12.06
C THR A 775 -28.76 43.09 11.68
N SER A 776 -28.41 43.04 10.39
CA SER A 776 -27.21 43.69 9.88
C SER A 776 -27.41 45.22 9.84
N GLN A 777 -26.51 45.95 10.50
CA GLN A 777 -26.45 47.41 10.64
C GLN A 777 -25.05 47.92 10.21
N PRO A 778 -24.72 47.90 8.91
CA PRO A 778 -23.38 48.24 8.39
C PRO A 778 -22.90 49.65 8.74
N ASP A 779 -23.81 50.62 8.91
CA ASP A 779 -23.46 52.00 9.27
C ASP A 779 -23.05 52.16 10.74
N VAL A 780 -23.38 51.17 11.59
CA VAL A 780 -23.11 51.19 13.04
C VAL A 780 -22.01 50.21 13.41
N TYR A 781 -22.04 49.01 12.83
CA TYR A 781 -21.07 47.95 13.09
C TYR A 781 -20.32 47.63 11.81
N GLU A 782 -19.29 48.42 11.52
CA GLU A 782 -18.42 48.13 10.39
C GLU A 782 -17.79 46.73 10.56
N THR A 783 -17.78 45.95 9.48
CA THR A 783 -17.12 44.64 9.46
C THR A 783 -16.00 44.68 8.43
N VAL A 784 -14.78 44.52 8.92
CA VAL A 784 -13.57 44.69 8.12
C VAL A 784 -12.88 43.33 7.96
N LEU A 785 -12.59 42.96 6.73
CA LEU A 785 -11.65 41.89 6.40
C LEU A 785 -10.34 42.57 5.98
N ASP A 786 -9.28 42.35 6.75
CA ASP A 786 -8.00 43.02 6.57
C ASP A 786 -6.89 41.99 6.40
N ALA A 787 -6.15 42.04 5.29
CA ALA A 787 -5.02 41.13 5.07
C ALA A 787 -3.70 41.63 5.70
N ASP A 788 -3.67 42.84 6.28
CA ASP A 788 -2.52 43.44 6.97
C ASP A 788 -1.23 43.49 6.12
N GLY A 789 -1.37 43.61 4.80
CA GLY A 789 -0.26 43.61 3.84
C GLY A 789 0.34 42.22 3.55
N ASN A 790 -0.20 41.14 4.12
CA ASN A 790 0.45 39.82 4.07
C ASN A 790 -0.13 38.87 3.00
N GLY A 791 -1.11 39.30 2.22
CA GLY A 791 -1.76 38.50 1.17
C GLY A 791 -3.01 39.16 0.61
N ARG A 792 -3.87 38.41 -0.09
CA ARG A 792 -5.15 38.94 -0.62
C ARG A 792 -6.22 38.95 0.47
N VAL A 793 -7.27 39.76 0.34
CA VAL A 793 -8.37 39.72 1.32
C VAL A 793 -9.31 38.55 1.00
N VAL A 794 -10.03 38.59 -0.12
CA VAL A 794 -10.99 37.54 -0.50
C VAL A 794 -10.55 36.86 -1.78
N THR A 795 -10.53 35.53 -1.79
CA THR A 795 -10.27 34.71 -2.99
C THR A 795 -11.45 33.79 -3.27
N ILE A 796 -12.00 33.82 -4.48
CA ILE A 796 -13.13 33.00 -4.92
C ILE A 796 -12.69 32.21 -6.16
N ILE A 797 -12.54 30.89 -6.05
CA ILE A 797 -12.06 30.04 -7.13
C ILE A 797 -12.95 28.81 -7.24
N ASP A 798 -13.44 28.54 -8.46
CA ASP A 798 -14.28 27.37 -8.78
C ASP A 798 -15.54 27.24 -7.90
N ALA A 799 -16.00 28.36 -7.33
CA ALA A 799 -17.24 28.45 -6.57
C ALA A 799 -18.45 28.69 -7.49
N GLY A 800 -19.66 28.34 -7.03
CA GLY A 800 -20.91 28.72 -7.69
C GLY A 800 -21.24 30.21 -7.52
N ALA A 801 -22.42 30.52 -6.97
CA ALA A 801 -22.84 31.90 -6.70
C ALA A 801 -22.37 32.34 -5.31
N VAL A 802 -21.52 33.38 -5.25
CA VAL A 802 -21.01 33.96 -3.99
C VAL A 802 -21.50 35.39 -3.86
N THR A 803 -22.09 35.73 -2.71
CA THR A 803 -22.53 37.10 -2.41
C THR A 803 -21.72 37.64 -1.25
N LEU A 804 -21.08 38.80 -1.44
CA LEU A 804 -20.44 39.57 -0.37
C LEU A 804 -21.28 40.80 -0.10
N LYS A 805 -21.65 41.02 1.15
CA LYS A 805 -22.54 42.10 1.55
C LYS A 805 -22.08 42.80 2.81
N ASN A 806 -22.17 44.14 2.87
CA ASN A 806 -21.92 44.91 4.09
C ASN A 806 -20.52 44.71 4.70
N LEU A 807 -19.48 44.60 3.86
CA LEU A 807 -18.09 44.33 4.27
C LEU A 807 -17.15 45.43 3.78
N THR A 808 -16.10 45.70 4.55
CA THR A 808 -14.93 46.47 4.14
C THR A 808 -13.77 45.50 3.86
N LEU A 809 -13.19 45.53 2.66
CA LEU A 809 -12.03 44.71 2.26
C LEU A 809 -10.80 45.63 2.15
N THR A 810 -9.79 45.42 3.01
CA THR A 810 -8.61 46.30 3.08
C THR A 810 -7.31 45.57 3.36
N GLY A 811 -6.18 46.26 3.24
CA GLY A 811 -4.84 45.74 3.53
C GLY A 811 -4.38 44.58 2.64
N GLY A 812 -5.10 44.26 1.57
CA GLY A 812 -4.74 43.25 0.59
C GLY A 812 -3.49 43.62 -0.22
N GLU A 813 -2.47 42.77 -0.25
CA GLU A 813 -1.27 42.93 -1.06
C GLU A 813 -1.10 41.77 -2.05
N ALA A 814 -1.21 42.07 -3.35
CA ALA A 814 -0.98 41.10 -4.42
C ALA A 814 0.42 41.29 -5.03
N VAL A 815 1.42 40.57 -4.48
CA VAL A 815 2.80 40.49 -4.97
C VAL A 815 3.10 39.07 -5.50
N ALA A 816 3.71 38.94 -6.67
CA ALA A 816 4.05 37.62 -7.21
C ALA A 816 5.23 36.95 -6.45
N PRO A 817 5.30 35.60 -6.36
CA PRO A 817 4.51 34.64 -7.12
C PRO A 817 3.72 33.67 -6.22
N GLY A 818 2.58 34.12 -5.71
CA GLY A 818 1.57 33.23 -5.15
C GLY A 818 0.73 32.53 -6.23
N GLY A 819 1.32 31.66 -7.04
CA GLY A 819 0.54 30.54 -7.63
C GLY A 819 -0.10 30.65 -9.02
N PHE A 820 0.03 31.75 -9.76
CA PHE A 820 -0.30 31.74 -11.20
C PHE A 820 0.85 32.32 -12.02
N SER A 821 1.33 31.54 -13.00
CA SER A 821 2.39 31.90 -13.95
C SER A 821 1.99 32.98 -14.97
N ASN A 822 0.78 33.53 -14.84
CA ASN A 822 0.26 34.56 -15.74
C ASN A 822 0.32 35.94 -15.06
N PRO A 823 1.09 36.90 -15.59
CA PRO A 823 1.29 38.24 -15.00
C PRO A 823 0.08 39.19 -15.17
N ALA A 824 -1.15 38.65 -15.15
CA ALA A 824 -2.41 39.37 -15.38
C ALA A 824 -3.47 39.17 -14.28
N ASN A 825 -3.22 38.37 -13.24
CA ASN A 825 -4.21 38.00 -12.21
C ASN A 825 -3.99 38.79 -10.90
N TYR A 826 -4.42 40.04 -10.83
CA TYR A 826 -4.23 40.89 -9.63
C TYR A 826 -5.58 41.39 -9.11
N GLY A 827 -5.77 41.19 -7.81
CA GLY A 827 -6.97 41.45 -7.03
C GLY A 827 -6.52 41.41 -5.58
N GLY A 828 -6.08 42.56 -5.04
CA GLY A 828 -5.54 42.66 -3.68
C GLY A 828 -6.66 42.52 -2.64
N GLY A 829 -7.75 43.24 -2.84
CA GLY A 829 -8.98 43.12 -2.04
C GLY A 829 -9.81 41.88 -2.39
N LEU A 830 -10.16 41.69 -3.65
CA LEU A 830 -10.98 40.56 -4.10
C LEU A 830 -10.35 39.93 -5.34
N PHE A 831 -10.20 38.62 -5.35
CA PHE A 831 -9.77 37.86 -6.52
C PHE A 831 -10.81 36.79 -6.86
N GLN A 832 -11.27 36.76 -8.11
CA GLN A 832 -12.31 35.84 -8.56
C GLN A 832 -11.89 35.08 -9.82
N GLN A 833 -12.07 33.76 -9.82
CA GLN A 833 -11.85 32.86 -10.95
C GLN A 833 -12.97 31.82 -11.04
N ASN A 834 -13.46 31.55 -12.26
CA ASN A 834 -14.45 30.49 -12.56
C ASN A 834 -15.70 30.48 -11.67
N SER A 835 -16.15 31.65 -11.23
CA SER A 835 -17.26 31.80 -10.27
C SER A 835 -18.12 33.02 -10.60
N THR A 836 -19.27 33.17 -9.95
CA THR A 836 -20.14 34.36 -10.06
C THR A 836 -20.22 35.08 -8.72
N GLY A 837 -19.60 36.27 -8.62
CA GLY A 837 -19.64 37.12 -7.44
C GLY A 837 -20.70 38.23 -7.53
N TYR A 838 -21.44 38.44 -6.44
CA TYR A 838 -22.35 39.57 -6.23
C TYR A 838 -21.83 40.43 -5.08
N LEU A 839 -21.67 41.74 -5.30
CA LEU A 839 -21.26 42.69 -4.27
C LEU A 839 -22.43 43.62 -3.93
N GLU A 840 -22.82 43.69 -2.66
CA GLU A 840 -23.88 44.57 -2.17
C GLU A 840 -23.37 45.37 -0.97
N ASN A 841 -23.18 46.70 -1.13
CA ASN A 841 -22.64 47.54 -0.05
C ASN A 841 -21.29 47.03 0.49
N VAL A 842 -20.34 46.77 -0.41
CA VAL A 842 -18.97 46.37 -0.07
C VAL A 842 -18.02 47.54 -0.35
N LEU A 843 -17.28 47.97 0.66
CA LEU A 843 -16.21 48.95 0.53
C LEU A 843 -14.89 48.21 0.27
N ILE A 844 -14.14 48.60 -0.75
CA ILE A 844 -12.84 48.00 -1.06
C ILE A 844 -11.82 49.14 -1.13
N GLU A 845 -10.95 49.23 -0.14
CA GLU A 845 -10.02 50.34 0.03
C GLU A 845 -8.68 49.88 0.60
N GLY A 846 -7.63 50.71 0.57
CA GLY A 846 -6.35 50.37 1.22
C GLY A 846 -5.57 49.18 0.64
N ASN A 847 -6.02 48.58 -0.47
CA ASN A 847 -5.38 47.42 -1.09
C ASN A 847 -4.31 47.82 -2.13
N TYR A 848 -3.30 46.97 -2.33
CA TYR A 848 -2.18 47.15 -3.24
C TYR A 848 -2.02 45.96 -4.21
N ALA A 849 -1.63 46.29 -5.45
CA ALA A 849 -1.18 45.33 -6.45
C ALA A 849 -0.12 45.97 -7.35
N GLU A 850 0.88 45.20 -7.79
CA GLU A 850 2.04 45.74 -8.53
C GLU A 850 1.72 46.37 -9.90
N ARG A 851 0.58 46.03 -10.54
CA ARG A 851 0.24 46.49 -11.89
C ARG A 851 -1.14 47.15 -12.01
N TYR A 852 -2.22 46.36 -11.89
CA TYR A 852 -3.62 46.78 -12.01
C TYR A 852 -4.47 45.94 -11.03
N GLY A 853 -5.73 46.28 -10.74
CA GLY A 853 -6.61 45.44 -9.92
C GLY A 853 -6.27 45.40 -8.42
N SER A 854 -5.85 46.53 -7.82
CA SER A 854 -5.58 46.54 -6.38
C SER A 854 -6.83 46.26 -5.55
N GLY A 855 -8.01 46.71 -6.00
CA GLY A 855 -9.30 46.43 -5.38
C GLY A 855 -9.89 45.06 -5.74
N ILE A 856 -10.30 44.86 -7.01
CA ILE A 856 -10.92 43.64 -7.55
C ILE A 856 -10.10 43.16 -8.76
#